data_AF-A0A9W3HDC9-F1
#
_entry.id   AF-A0A9W3HDC9-F1
#
_cell.length_a   1.000
_cell.length_b   1.000
_cell.length_c   1.000
_cell.angle_alpha   90.00
_cell.angle_beta   90.00
_cell.angle_gamma   90.00
#
_symmetry.space_group_name_H-M   'P 1'
#
loop_
_entity.id
_entity.type
_entity.pdbx_description
1 polymer ?
#
loop_
_entity_poly.entity_id
_entity_poly.type
_entity_poly.pdbx_seq_one_letter_code
_entity_poly.pdbx_strand_id
1 'polypeptide(L)'
;MEAGAGAGAGAAGWSCPGPGPTVTTLGSYEVSEGCERKKGQRWGSLERRGMQAMEGEVLLPALYEEEEEEEVEEEDDQVQKGGSVGSLSVSKHRGLSLTETELEELRAQVLQLVAELEETRELAGQHEDDSLELQGLLEDERLASAQQAEVFTKQIQQLQGELRSLREEISLLEREKECELKEIEQELHLAQAEIQNLRQAAVDSATEHESDIASLQEDLCRMQNELEDMERIRGEYEIEITSLRAEIEMKRSDPSNSLSLSDFSEMQEELQQLRDRYHFLSEEYRALQDSNSSLTGQLADLESERTRRATERWLESKTERSTMSTESQTSEADFLEPDPETQSLRKQLLGAEEQMHDMQNKCKKLCCELEELWHHRRTSEEEQRRLQRELKCAQNEILRFQTSHNVTQNEELRSRLCALQQKYDTSQDEQNELLKVQLQLQAELRQLKVTKPTVIESQSEKELLCRLQKLQLQYQNIMCEKDKLLDVQQQLREDLQCHEAEVQHLKGIVACFQESSEKNAEMHAQLQEMKRLCQTSTDALEQQKHMYDQLEQDFLLCQQELTQLKTTQPIPEDKGKYANKCDALLFRLTELQERYKASQKEMEQLQMEQCALLEEQRRMQEEQGQLQEELHRLTFPTPKSGLFHKQGHF
;
A
#
# COMPACT_ATOMS: atom_id res chain seq x y z
N MET A 1 -6.87 -42.68 -53.59
CA MET A 1 -8.01 -43.26 -52.84
C MET A 1 -8.37 -42.26 -51.76
N GLU A 2 -9.30 -41.38 -52.14
CA GLU A 2 -10.59 -41.15 -51.44
C GLU A 2 -10.41 -40.20 -50.24
N ALA A 3 -10.54 -38.89 -50.48
CA ALA A 3 -11.78 -38.09 -50.37
C ALA A 3 -11.86 -37.49 -48.94
N GLY A 4 -11.88 -36.19 -48.68
CA GLY A 4 -12.36 -35.06 -49.45
C GLY A 4 -13.59 -34.49 -48.75
N ALA A 5 -13.46 -33.34 -48.08
CA ALA A 5 -14.49 -32.31 -47.93
C ALA A 5 -14.02 -31.21 -46.97
N GLY A 6 -13.80 -30.02 -47.52
CA GLY A 6 -13.81 -28.76 -46.77
C GLY A 6 -15.13 -28.03 -46.96
N ALA A 7 -15.42 -27.10 -46.05
CA ALA A 7 -16.23 -25.87 -46.15
C ALA A 7 -16.49 -25.41 -44.69
N GLY A 8 -16.40 -24.15 -44.27
CA GLY A 8 -16.46 -22.90 -45.02
C GLY A 8 -17.68 -22.09 -44.54
N ALA A 9 -17.43 -21.12 -43.66
CA ALA A 9 -18.14 -19.85 -43.39
C ALA A 9 -19.64 -19.83 -43.02
N GLY A 10 -20.00 -18.94 -42.08
CA GLY A 10 -21.37 -18.44 -41.94
C GLY A 10 -21.67 -17.74 -40.62
N ALA A 11 -21.49 -16.42 -40.58
CA ALA A 11 -22.01 -15.53 -39.54
C ALA A 11 -23.55 -15.41 -39.62
N ALA A 12 -24.23 -15.31 -38.47
CA ALA A 12 -25.40 -14.46 -38.26
C ALA A 12 -25.93 -14.57 -36.81
N GLY A 13 -26.34 -13.41 -36.26
CA GLY A 13 -27.63 -13.31 -35.57
C GLY A 13 -27.61 -13.38 -34.05
N TRP A 14 -27.52 -12.21 -33.42
CA TRP A 14 -28.04 -11.98 -32.08
C TRP A 14 -29.55 -12.25 -32.04
N SER A 15 -30.02 -12.96 -31.02
CA SER A 15 -31.35 -12.80 -30.43
C SER A 15 -31.38 -13.48 -29.06
N CYS A 16 -31.63 -12.71 -28.01
CA CYS A 16 -31.98 -13.18 -26.67
C CYS A 16 -33.25 -14.05 -26.71
N PRO A 17 -33.42 -14.99 -25.76
CA PRO A 17 -34.15 -14.62 -24.55
C PRO A 17 -33.59 -15.27 -23.27
N GLY A 18 -33.52 -14.49 -22.17
CA GLY A 18 -33.69 -15.06 -20.83
C GLY A 18 -35.19 -15.08 -20.46
N PRO A 19 -35.59 -15.53 -19.25
CA PRO A 19 -34.77 -15.99 -18.12
C PRO A 19 -35.28 -17.30 -17.47
N GLY A 20 -34.45 -17.97 -16.65
CA GLY A 20 -34.93 -19.03 -15.76
C GLY A 20 -33.81 -19.86 -15.10
N PRO A 21 -33.72 -19.90 -13.76
CA PRO A 21 -32.63 -20.54 -13.03
C PRO A 21 -32.92 -22.01 -12.75
N THR A 22 -31.92 -22.88 -12.94
CA THR A 22 -31.96 -24.29 -12.53
C THR A 22 -31.43 -24.42 -11.12
N VAL A 23 -32.33 -24.67 -10.16
CA VAL A 23 -32.02 -25.11 -8.80
C VAL A 23 -31.87 -26.63 -8.79
N THR A 24 -30.77 -27.11 -8.22
CA THR A 24 -30.54 -28.51 -7.90
C THR A 24 -31.23 -28.87 -6.58
N THR A 25 -32.10 -29.87 -6.63
CA THR A 25 -32.69 -30.66 -5.53
C THR A 25 -31.59 -31.36 -4.69
N LEU A 26 -31.72 -31.69 -3.40
CA LEU A 26 -32.73 -32.59 -2.81
C LEU A 26 -32.54 -32.73 -1.26
N GLY A 27 -33.63 -32.95 -0.52
CA GLY A 27 -33.70 -33.40 0.89
C GLY A 27 -34.63 -32.54 1.77
N SER A 28 -35.96 -32.67 1.71
CA SER A 28 -36.84 -33.58 2.50
C SER A 28 -36.63 -33.40 4.03
N TYR A 29 -37.59 -33.03 4.89
CA TYR A 29 -38.97 -33.51 5.04
C TYR A 29 -39.74 -32.69 6.12
N GLU A 30 -41.06 -32.48 5.89
CA GLU A 30 -42.21 -32.13 6.78
C GLU A 30 -42.21 -30.87 7.68
N VAL A 31 -43.06 -29.84 7.40
CA VAL A 31 -44.52 -29.68 7.65
C VAL A 31 -44.87 -29.37 9.11
N SER A 32 -45.29 -28.13 9.39
CA SER A 32 -46.63 -27.80 9.94
C SER A 32 -46.84 -26.29 10.12
N GLU A 33 -48.05 -25.87 9.74
CA GLU A 33 -48.64 -24.54 9.79
C GLU A 33 -48.82 -23.99 11.21
N GLY A 34 -48.98 -22.66 11.33
CA GLY A 34 -49.58 -22.08 12.53
C GLY A 34 -49.27 -20.60 12.77
N CYS A 35 -49.91 -19.71 12.00
CA CYS A 35 -49.99 -18.29 12.31
C CYS A 35 -51.15 -18.06 13.29
N GLU A 36 -50.88 -17.64 14.53
CA GLU A 36 -51.87 -16.92 15.34
C GLU A 36 -51.23 -15.78 16.15
N ARG A 37 -51.72 -14.57 15.86
CA ARG A 37 -51.60 -13.38 16.69
C ARG A 37 -52.47 -13.58 17.94
N LYS A 38 -51.95 -13.28 19.14
CA LYS A 38 -52.71 -12.60 20.20
C LYS A 38 -51.81 -12.04 21.31
N LYS A 39 -52.13 -10.79 21.68
CA LYS A 39 -51.63 -10.04 22.83
C LYS A 39 -52.01 -10.73 24.14
N GLY A 40 -51.16 -10.63 25.14
CA GLY A 40 -51.50 -10.91 26.54
C GLY A 40 -50.32 -10.66 27.47
N GLN A 41 -50.34 -9.54 28.19
CA GLN A 41 -49.46 -9.28 29.33
C GLN A 41 -49.74 -10.29 30.46
N ARG A 42 -48.72 -10.66 31.26
CA ARG A 42 -48.62 -10.51 32.73
C ARG A 42 -47.63 -11.54 33.34
N TRP A 43 -46.59 -10.99 33.98
CA TRP A 43 -45.76 -11.47 35.10
C TRP A 43 -45.74 -12.96 35.52
N GLY A 44 -44.52 -13.51 35.64
CA GLY A 44 -44.06 -14.17 36.88
C GLY A 44 -43.67 -15.65 36.82
N SER A 45 -42.45 -15.94 37.33
CA SER A 45 -41.84 -17.22 37.75
C SER A 45 -40.71 -17.68 36.82
N LEU A 46 -39.42 -17.56 37.17
CA LEU A 46 -38.65 -18.11 38.31
C LEU A 46 -38.46 -19.63 38.23
N GLU A 47 -37.33 -20.05 37.63
CA GLU A 47 -36.58 -21.29 37.91
C GLU A 47 -35.14 -21.07 37.39
N ARG A 48 -34.19 -20.64 38.24
CA ARG A 48 -33.22 -21.46 39.01
C ARG A 48 -32.52 -22.57 38.23
N ARG A 49 -31.29 -22.30 37.76
CA ARG A 49 -30.09 -23.18 37.76
C ARG A 49 -28.91 -22.38 37.17
N GLY A 50 -27.75 -22.18 37.78
CA GLY A 50 -27.23 -22.53 39.10
C GLY A 50 -26.05 -21.59 39.43
N MET A 51 -25.94 -21.25 40.71
CA MET A 51 -24.75 -20.67 41.32
C MET A 51 -23.67 -21.75 41.42
N GLN A 52 -22.43 -21.40 41.09
CA GLN A 52 -21.24 -22.07 41.61
C GLN A 52 -20.47 -21.05 42.44
N ALA A 53 -20.27 -21.40 43.70
CA ALA A 53 -19.72 -20.57 44.76
C ALA A 53 -18.20 -20.45 44.68
N MET A 54 -17.70 -19.26 45.01
CA MET A 54 -16.53 -19.03 45.88
C MET A 54 -16.86 -17.75 46.65
N GLU A 55 -17.41 -17.88 47.87
CA GLU A 55 -16.64 -17.88 49.13
C GLU A 55 -15.77 -16.62 49.27
N GLY A 56 -16.26 -15.68 50.09
CA GLY A 56 -15.56 -14.44 50.41
C GLY A 56 -16.44 -13.27 50.87
N GLU A 57 -17.73 -13.48 51.17
CA GLU A 57 -18.52 -12.46 51.87
C GLU A 57 -18.41 -12.69 53.38
N VAL A 58 -17.46 -11.99 54.00
CA VAL A 58 -17.55 -11.66 55.43
C VAL A 58 -18.67 -10.63 55.56
N LEU A 59 -19.91 -11.11 55.63
CA LEU A 59 -20.99 -10.37 56.27
C LEU A 59 -20.59 -10.25 57.74
N LEU A 60 -20.05 -9.09 58.12
CA LEU A 60 -20.02 -8.68 59.52
C LEU A 60 -21.47 -8.47 59.95
N PRO A 61 -22.03 -9.26 60.88
CA PRO A 61 -23.19 -8.81 61.62
C PRO A 61 -22.74 -7.58 62.40
N ALA A 62 -23.36 -6.44 62.12
CA ALA A 62 -23.34 -5.32 63.04
C ALA A 62 -24.08 -5.81 64.31
N LEU A 63 -23.31 -6.33 65.27
CA LEU A 63 -23.73 -6.36 66.66
C LEU A 63 -23.65 -4.93 67.17
N TYR A 64 -24.63 -4.12 66.81
CA TYR A 64 -25.14 -3.15 67.75
C TYR A 64 -26.25 -3.91 68.50
N GLU A 65 -25.97 -4.22 69.76
CA GLU A 65 -27.02 -4.43 70.73
C GLU A 65 -27.84 -3.13 70.73
N GLU A 66 -28.93 -3.11 69.96
CA GLU A 66 -30.07 -2.26 70.28
C GLU A 66 -30.55 -2.77 71.64
N GLU A 67 -30.14 -2.12 72.72
CA GLU A 67 -30.95 -2.11 73.93
C GLU A 67 -32.27 -1.44 73.52
N GLU A 68 -33.25 -2.27 73.15
CA GLU A 68 -34.65 -1.91 73.18
C GLU A 68 -34.95 -1.50 74.63
N GLU A 69 -35.00 -0.20 74.90
CA GLU A 69 -35.78 0.28 76.03
C GLU A 69 -37.24 -0.03 75.71
N GLU A 70 -37.73 -1.15 76.27
CA GLU A 70 -39.16 -1.39 76.42
C GLU A 70 -39.76 -0.18 77.14
N GLU A 71 -40.58 0.60 76.45
CA GLU A 71 -41.61 1.41 77.10
C GLU A 71 -42.50 0.44 77.88
N VAL A 72 -42.25 0.32 79.19
CA VAL A 72 -43.24 -0.22 80.11
C VAL A 72 -44.32 0.84 80.22
N GLU A 73 -45.39 0.67 79.42
CA GLU A 73 -46.70 1.21 79.78
C GLU A 73 -47.08 0.61 81.14
N GLU A 74 -46.90 1.36 82.22
CA GLU A 74 -47.68 1.11 83.43
C GLU A 74 -49.12 1.58 83.14
N GLU A 75 -49.95 0.62 82.73
CA GLU A 75 -51.40 0.68 82.91
C GLU A 75 -51.69 0.87 84.41
N ASP A 76 -51.91 2.11 84.84
CA ASP A 76 -52.36 2.38 86.20
C ASP A 76 -53.86 2.04 86.31
N ASP A 77 -54.08 0.88 86.90
CA ASP A 77 -55.35 0.18 87.03
C ASP A 77 -56.38 1.02 87.80
N GLN A 78 -57.59 1.08 87.25
CA GLN A 78 -58.73 1.71 87.89
C GLN A 78 -59.12 0.95 89.16
N VAL A 79 -58.69 1.42 90.33
CA VAL A 79 -59.33 1.04 91.60
C VAL A 79 -60.31 2.12 92.03
N GLN A 80 -61.56 1.92 91.59
CA GLN A 80 -62.73 2.27 92.37
C GLN A 80 -62.55 1.83 93.82
N LYS A 81 -62.61 2.77 94.76
CA LYS A 81 -63.60 2.82 95.86
C LYS A 81 -63.06 3.65 97.01
N GLY A 82 -63.92 4.51 97.54
CA GLY A 82 -63.82 4.92 98.93
C GLY A 82 -64.16 6.37 99.15
N GLY A 83 -65.40 6.76 98.82
CA GLY A 83 -65.99 7.88 99.54
C GLY A 83 -65.96 7.56 101.03
N SER A 84 -65.33 8.42 101.81
CA SER A 84 -65.75 8.66 103.18
C SER A 84 -65.34 10.06 103.56
N VAL A 85 -66.24 10.98 103.21
CA VAL A 85 -66.40 12.26 103.88
C VAL A 85 -66.67 11.95 105.35
N GLY A 86 -65.60 11.79 106.12
CA GLY A 86 -65.63 11.63 107.57
C GLY A 86 -65.86 12.99 108.22
N SER A 87 -67.11 13.46 108.17
CA SER A 87 -67.62 14.44 109.11
C SER A 87 -67.45 13.90 110.52
N LEU A 88 -66.41 14.33 111.24
CA LEU A 88 -66.40 14.32 112.70
C LEU A 88 -66.86 15.70 113.17
N SER A 89 -68.18 15.87 113.14
CA SER A 89 -68.83 16.74 114.11
C SER A 89 -68.76 16.08 115.49
N VAL A 90 -68.95 16.91 116.52
CA VAL A 90 -69.19 16.57 117.93
C VAL A 90 -67.99 16.76 118.87
N SER A 91 -67.90 18.02 119.31
CA SER A 91 -67.93 18.40 120.73
C SER A 91 -66.69 18.08 121.57
N LYS A 92 -65.99 19.11 122.03
CA LYS A 92 -66.30 19.87 123.25
C LYS A 92 -65.14 20.85 123.43
N HIS A 93 -65.46 22.09 123.81
CA HIS A 93 -64.51 22.94 124.48
C HIS A 93 -63.89 22.15 125.64
N ARG A 94 -62.66 21.68 125.46
CA ARG A 94 -61.71 21.50 126.54
C ARG A 94 -60.69 22.60 126.30
N GLY A 95 -60.83 23.71 127.02
CA GLY A 95 -59.72 24.61 127.22
C GLY A 95 -58.63 23.80 127.89
N LEU A 96 -57.76 23.19 127.07
CA LEU A 96 -56.43 22.82 127.50
C LEU A 96 -55.70 24.15 127.52
N SER A 97 -55.70 24.77 128.69
CA SER A 97 -54.74 25.82 129.00
C SER A 97 -53.37 25.16 128.96
N LEU A 98 -52.82 25.02 127.75
CA LEU A 98 -51.41 24.76 127.58
C LEU A 98 -50.68 25.83 128.40
N THR A 99 -49.74 25.43 129.24
CA THR A 99 -48.92 26.43 129.92
C THR A 99 -48.16 27.20 128.85
N GLU A 100 -47.84 28.48 129.09
CA GLU A 100 -47.13 29.35 128.12
C GLU A 100 -45.89 28.64 127.52
N THR A 101 -45.22 27.83 128.33
CA THR A 101 -44.10 26.94 127.96
C THR A 101 -44.46 25.87 126.92
N GLU A 102 -45.61 25.19 127.03
CA GLU A 102 -46.03 24.15 126.09
C GLU A 102 -46.44 24.77 124.73
N LEU A 103 -46.95 26.02 124.74
CA LEU A 103 -47.20 26.79 123.51
C LEU A 103 -45.89 27.26 122.85
N GLU A 104 -44.91 27.70 123.64
CA GLU A 104 -43.57 28.03 123.15
C GLU A 104 -42.87 26.80 122.54
N GLU A 105 -42.95 25.63 123.18
CA GLU A 105 -42.38 24.37 122.68
C GLU A 105 -43.05 23.92 121.37
N LEU A 106 -44.38 24.02 121.27
CA LEU A 106 -45.10 23.72 120.03
C LEU A 106 -44.75 24.70 118.91
N ARG A 107 -44.58 25.99 119.22
CA ARG A 107 -44.10 27.00 118.26
C ARG A 107 -42.68 26.68 117.77
N ALA A 108 -41.78 26.26 118.67
CA ALA A 108 -40.43 25.86 118.31
C ALA A 108 -40.43 24.61 117.40
N GLN A 109 -41.26 23.60 117.70
CA GLN A 109 -41.42 22.41 116.85
C GLN A 109 -41.99 22.76 115.47
N VAL A 110 -42.97 23.66 115.39
CA VAL A 110 -43.50 24.13 114.10
C VAL A 110 -42.43 24.87 113.30
N LEU A 111 -41.66 25.76 113.93
CA LEU A 111 -40.55 26.45 113.24
C LEU A 111 -39.46 25.48 112.77
N GLN A 112 -39.13 24.47 113.57
CA GLN A 112 -38.19 23.42 113.19
C GLN A 112 -38.71 22.62 111.99
N LEU A 113 -39.97 22.19 112.01
CA LEU A 113 -40.59 21.49 110.87
C LEU A 113 -40.66 22.37 109.61
N VAL A 114 -40.88 23.68 109.75
CA VAL A 114 -40.82 24.61 108.61
C VAL A 114 -39.40 24.71 108.04
N ALA A 115 -38.39 24.82 108.90
CA ALA A 115 -36.99 24.82 108.46
C ALA A 115 -36.59 23.50 107.79
N GLU A 116 -36.97 22.35 108.34
CA GLU A 116 -36.76 21.04 107.72
C GLU A 116 -37.53 20.89 106.39
N LEU A 117 -38.73 21.47 106.26
CA LEU A 117 -39.47 21.53 105.00
C LEU A 117 -38.84 22.46 103.96
N GLU A 118 -38.22 23.56 104.39
CA GLU A 118 -37.46 24.46 103.52
C GLU A 118 -36.17 23.78 103.04
N GLU A 119 -35.42 23.13 103.93
CA GLU A 119 -34.22 22.36 103.58
C GLU A 119 -34.54 21.22 102.60
N THR A 120 -35.62 20.46 102.82
CA THR A 120 -36.04 19.42 101.88
C THR A 120 -36.52 19.97 100.53
N ARG A 121 -37.12 21.17 100.49
CA ARG A 121 -37.46 21.85 99.23
C ARG A 121 -36.22 22.33 98.47
N GLU A 122 -35.25 22.90 99.18
CA GLU A 122 -33.98 23.32 98.58
C GLU A 122 -33.20 22.11 98.04
N LEU A 123 -33.15 21.00 98.77
CA LEU A 123 -32.57 19.73 98.29
C LEU A 123 -33.31 19.17 97.08
N ALA A 124 -34.64 19.20 97.08
CA ALA A 124 -35.42 18.79 95.91
C ALA A 124 -35.11 19.66 94.68
N GLY A 125 -34.98 20.98 94.86
CA GLY A 125 -34.55 21.90 93.81
C GLY A 125 -33.14 21.60 93.30
N GLN A 126 -32.18 21.29 94.18
CA GLN A 126 -30.83 20.87 93.78
C GLN A 126 -30.85 19.56 92.99
N HIS A 127 -31.65 18.57 93.40
CA HIS A 127 -31.80 17.33 92.64
C HIS A 127 -32.47 17.55 91.27
N GLU A 128 -33.43 18.47 91.16
CA GLU A 128 -34.01 18.88 89.88
C GLU A 128 -32.95 19.52 88.97
N ASP A 129 -32.13 20.44 89.51
CA ASP A 129 -31.03 21.08 88.77
C ASP A 129 -29.96 20.05 88.34
N ASP A 130 -29.55 19.14 89.24
CA ASP A 130 -28.59 18.05 88.95
C ASP A 130 -29.13 17.11 87.85
N SER A 131 -30.43 16.79 87.90
CA SER A 131 -31.09 15.95 86.88
C SER A 131 -31.11 16.64 85.52
N LEU A 132 -31.34 17.95 85.47
CA LEU A 132 -31.33 18.72 84.23
C LEU A 132 -29.90 18.84 83.65
N GLU A 133 -28.88 19.01 84.50
CA GLU A 133 -27.49 18.99 84.06
C GLU A 133 -27.10 17.63 83.48
N LEU A 134 -27.43 16.53 84.18
CA LEU A 134 -27.17 15.17 83.68
C LEU A 134 -27.91 14.90 82.36
N GLN A 135 -29.16 15.34 82.23
CA GLN A 135 -29.92 15.24 80.99
C GLN A 135 -29.23 15.99 79.84
N GLY A 136 -28.69 17.19 80.10
CA GLY A 136 -27.93 17.95 79.12
C GLY A 136 -26.67 17.21 78.66
N LEU A 137 -25.89 16.66 79.59
CA LEU A 137 -24.69 15.87 79.28
C LEU A 137 -25.00 14.60 78.49
N LEU A 138 -26.09 13.90 78.81
CA LEU A 138 -26.52 12.72 78.07
C LEU A 138 -26.96 13.07 76.64
N GLU A 139 -27.66 14.18 76.44
CA GLU A 139 -28.04 14.63 75.10
C GLU A 139 -26.81 15.05 74.27
N ASP A 140 -25.83 15.72 74.88
CA ASP A 140 -24.56 16.06 74.22
C ASP A 140 -23.78 14.80 73.80
N GLU A 141 -23.69 13.77 74.67
CA GLU A 141 -23.05 12.49 74.33
C GLU A 141 -23.83 11.74 73.24
N ARG A 142 -25.17 11.77 73.28
CA ARG A 142 -26.04 11.18 72.25
C ARG A 142 -25.81 11.85 70.89
N LEU A 143 -25.70 13.19 70.87
CA LEU A 143 -25.41 13.95 69.66
C LEU A 143 -23.99 13.68 69.13
N ALA A 144 -22.99 13.61 70.02
CA ALA A 144 -21.62 13.28 69.64
C ALA A 144 -21.52 11.86 69.04
N SER A 145 -22.18 10.88 69.67
CA SER A 145 -22.27 9.49 69.19
C SER A 145 -22.99 9.40 67.84
N ALA A 146 -24.11 10.12 67.66
CA ALA A 146 -24.83 10.18 66.39
C ALA A 146 -23.95 10.78 65.26
N GLN A 147 -23.22 11.87 65.54
CA GLN A 147 -22.28 12.47 64.59
C GLN A 147 -21.16 11.50 64.22
N GLN A 148 -20.62 10.77 65.21
CA GLN A 148 -19.59 9.77 64.98
C GLN A 148 -20.10 8.62 64.08
N ALA A 149 -21.31 8.12 64.33
CA ALA A 149 -21.95 7.10 63.49
C ALA A 149 -22.19 7.59 62.06
N GLU A 150 -22.56 8.86 61.88
CA GLU A 150 -22.74 9.47 60.55
C GLU A 150 -21.40 9.53 59.78
N VAL A 151 -20.31 9.94 60.45
CA VAL A 151 -18.96 9.97 59.85
C VAL A 151 -18.52 8.56 59.44
N PHE A 152 -18.70 7.57 60.30
CA PHE A 152 -18.38 6.18 59.95
C PHE A 152 -19.24 5.67 58.80
N THR A 153 -20.54 5.99 58.78
CA THR A 153 -21.44 5.60 57.69
C THR A 153 -21.00 6.22 56.36
N LYS A 154 -20.62 7.51 56.34
CA LYS A 154 -20.08 8.17 55.16
C LYS A 154 -18.78 7.52 54.69
N GLN A 155 -17.87 7.20 55.60
CA GLN A 155 -16.62 6.53 55.28
C GLN A 155 -16.87 5.12 54.68
N ILE A 156 -17.79 4.36 55.24
CA ILE A 156 -18.18 3.04 54.72
C ILE A 156 -18.78 3.18 53.32
N GLN A 157 -19.68 4.14 53.10
CA GLN A 157 -20.29 4.39 51.79
C GLN A 157 -19.26 4.81 50.74
N GLN A 158 -18.30 5.64 51.11
CA GLN A 158 -17.19 6.04 50.24
C GLN A 158 -16.35 4.83 49.84
N LEU A 159 -15.88 4.03 50.81
CA LEU A 159 -15.09 2.82 50.54
C LEU A 159 -15.87 1.80 49.69
N GLN A 160 -17.17 1.63 49.94
CA GLN A 160 -18.02 0.78 49.09
C GLN A 160 -18.15 1.34 47.66
N GLY A 161 -18.15 2.67 47.50
CA GLY A 161 -18.11 3.35 46.20
C GLY A 161 -16.81 3.06 45.45
N GLU A 162 -15.68 3.27 46.10
CA GLU A 162 -14.34 3.01 45.56
C GLU A 162 -14.16 1.53 45.18
N LEU A 163 -14.64 0.59 46.02
CA LEU A 163 -14.63 -0.84 45.69
C LEU A 163 -15.49 -1.17 44.47
N ARG A 164 -16.64 -0.51 44.30
CA ARG A 164 -17.51 -0.71 43.12
C ARG A 164 -16.83 -0.18 41.86
N SER A 165 -16.24 1.02 41.90
CA SER A 165 -15.53 1.57 40.74
C SER A 165 -14.31 0.74 40.35
N LEU A 166 -13.52 0.27 41.33
CA LEU A 166 -12.38 -0.61 41.06
C LEU A 166 -12.80 -1.94 40.43
N ARG A 167 -13.93 -2.52 40.86
CA ARG A 167 -14.48 -3.75 40.24
C ARG A 167 -14.89 -3.53 38.78
N GLU A 168 -15.47 -2.37 38.49
CA GLU A 168 -15.84 -2.00 37.11
C GLU A 168 -14.61 -1.80 36.24
N GLU A 169 -13.58 -1.11 36.75
CA GLU A 169 -12.30 -0.91 36.08
C GLU A 169 -11.60 -2.24 35.78
N ILE A 170 -11.51 -3.14 36.76
CA ILE A 170 -10.97 -4.50 36.55
C ILE A 170 -11.76 -5.23 35.45
N SER A 171 -13.09 -5.15 35.48
CA SER A 171 -13.94 -5.80 34.46
C SER A 171 -13.73 -5.21 33.06
N LEU A 172 -13.44 -3.91 32.95
CA LEU A 172 -13.13 -3.25 31.68
C LEU A 172 -11.77 -3.73 31.15
N LEU A 173 -10.75 -3.73 32.01
CA LEU A 173 -9.41 -4.22 31.67
C LEU A 173 -9.42 -5.69 31.24
N GLU A 174 -10.21 -6.54 31.90
CA GLU A 174 -10.37 -7.94 31.51
C GLU A 174 -10.97 -8.08 30.10
N ARG A 175 -11.95 -7.25 29.75
CA ARG A 175 -12.55 -7.25 28.40
C ARG A 175 -11.59 -6.70 27.35
N GLU A 176 -10.86 -5.62 27.67
CA GLU A 176 -9.84 -5.05 26.79
C GLU A 176 -8.79 -6.10 26.49
N LYS A 177 -8.19 -6.71 27.52
CA LYS A 177 -7.24 -7.82 27.38
C LYS A 177 -7.78 -8.95 26.48
N GLU A 178 -9.04 -9.37 26.67
CA GLU A 178 -9.65 -10.43 25.86
C GLU A 178 -9.83 -10.01 24.39
N CYS A 179 -10.12 -8.74 24.11
CA CYS A 179 -10.16 -8.19 22.75
C CYS A 179 -8.75 -8.15 22.14
N GLU A 180 -7.78 -7.61 22.87
CA GLU A 180 -6.38 -7.52 22.42
C GLU A 180 -5.80 -8.91 22.11
N LEU A 181 -6.09 -9.91 22.95
CA LEU A 181 -5.68 -11.30 22.70
C LEU A 181 -6.27 -11.85 21.40
N LYS A 182 -7.55 -11.57 21.11
CA LYS A 182 -8.19 -12.00 19.86
C LYS A 182 -7.59 -11.33 18.64
N GLU A 183 -7.21 -10.07 18.74
CA GLU A 183 -6.54 -9.33 17.67
C GLU A 183 -5.14 -9.93 17.40
N ILE A 184 -4.34 -10.16 18.45
CA ILE A 184 -3.03 -10.81 18.33
C ILE A 184 -3.15 -12.23 17.76
N GLU A 185 -4.16 -13.01 18.16
CA GLU A 185 -4.41 -14.35 17.61
C GLU A 185 -4.73 -14.30 16.11
N GLN A 186 -5.53 -13.33 15.68
CA GLN A 186 -5.84 -13.12 14.26
C GLN A 186 -4.60 -12.69 13.47
N GLU A 187 -3.83 -11.73 13.97
CA GLU A 187 -2.57 -11.31 13.35
C GLU A 187 -1.58 -12.47 13.24
N LEU A 188 -1.48 -13.30 14.27
CA LEU A 188 -0.65 -14.50 14.24
C LEU A 188 -1.13 -15.49 13.15
N HIS A 189 -2.44 -15.69 12.99
CA HIS A 189 -2.98 -16.54 11.94
C HIS A 189 -2.68 -15.99 10.54
N LEU A 190 -2.80 -14.67 10.36
CA LEU A 190 -2.47 -14.01 9.09
C LEU A 190 -0.98 -14.14 8.77
N ALA A 191 -0.09 -13.88 9.74
CA ALA A 191 1.35 -14.03 9.57
C ALA A 191 1.74 -15.49 9.25
N GLN A 192 1.09 -16.47 9.89
CA GLN A 192 1.31 -17.88 9.57
C GLN A 192 0.85 -18.23 8.14
N ALA A 193 -0.30 -17.71 7.71
CA ALA A 193 -0.79 -17.90 6.34
C ALA A 193 0.15 -17.25 5.31
N GLU A 194 0.66 -16.05 5.60
CA GLU A 194 1.63 -15.37 4.74
C GLU A 194 2.95 -16.15 4.63
N ILE A 195 3.47 -16.66 5.75
CA ILE A 195 4.66 -17.54 5.74
C ILE A 195 4.42 -18.79 4.89
N GLN A 196 3.23 -19.40 4.97
CA GLN A 196 2.89 -20.56 4.15
C GLN A 196 2.83 -20.19 2.66
N ASN A 197 2.21 -19.06 2.32
CA ASN A 197 2.15 -18.56 0.94
C ASN A 197 3.54 -18.28 0.37
N LEU A 198 4.41 -17.60 1.13
CA LEU A 198 5.79 -17.33 0.73
C LEU A 198 6.60 -18.61 0.55
N ARG A 199 6.42 -19.60 1.43
CA ARG A 199 7.05 -20.92 1.28
C ARG A 199 6.55 -21.64 0.03
N GLN A 200 5.25 -21.60 -0.25
CA GLN A 200 4.69 -22.21 -1.45
C GLN A 200 5.24 -21.53 -2.70
N ALA A 201 5.24 -20.19 -2.75
CA ALA A 201 5.83 -19.44 -3.86
C ALA A 201 7.32 -19.76 -4.07
N ALA A 202 8.09 -19.90 -3.00
CA ALA A 202 9.49 -20.31 -3.08
C ALA A 202 9.66 -21.74 -3.62
N VAL A 203 8.78 -22.67 -3.24
CA VAL A 203 8.76 -24.03 -3.77
C VAL A 203 8.38 -24.01 -5.25
N ASP A 204 7.32 -23.30 -5.63
CA ASP A 204 6.86 -23.21 -7.02
C ASP A 204 7.98 -22.63 -7.91
N SER A 205 8.61 -21.53 -7.49
CA SER A 205 9.77 -20.95 -8.17
C SER A 205 10.95 -21.91 -8.28
N ALA A 206 11.26 -22.68 -7.23
CA ALA A 206 12.30 -23.69 -7.29
C ALA A 206 11.95 -24.81 -8.29
N THR A 207 10.69 -25.24 -8.35
CA THR A 207 10.26 -26.27 -9.30
C THR A 207 10.27 -25.78 -10.75
N GLU A 208 9.93 -24.51 -11.00
CA GLU A 208 10.07 -23.89 -12.32
C GLU A 208 11.53 -23.84 -12.74
N HIS A 209 12.43 -23.42 -11.85
CA HIS A 209 13.87 -23.44 -12.12
C HIS A 209 14.41 -24.85 -12.38
N GLU A 210 13.97 -25.87 -11.63
CA GLU A 210 14.33 -27.26 -11.91
C GLU A 210 13.82 -27.73 -13.28
N SER A 211 12.62 -27.32 -13.67
CA SER A 211 12.05 -27.60 -14.99
C SER A 211 12.85 -26.93 -16.11
N ASP A 212 13.21 -25.66 -15.96
CA ASP A 212 14.04 -24.92 -16.92
C ASP A 212 15.42 -25.57 -17.08
N ILE A 213 16.05 -25.95 -15.96
CA ILE A 213 17.32 -26.68 -15.97
C ILE A 213 17.18 -28.00 -16.73
N ALA A 214 16.10 -28.76 -16.49
CA ALA A 214 15.85 -30.02 -17.20
C ALA A 214 15.68 -29.79 -18.71
N SER A 215 14.92 -28.76 -19.12
CA SER A 215 14.76 -28.40 -20.54
C SER A 215 16.09 -27.99 -21.18
N LEU A 216 16.91 -27.21 -20.50
CA LEU A 216 18.23 -26.82 -20.99
C LEU A 216 19.18 -28.02 -21.10
N GLN A 217 19.10 -28.98 -20.16
CA GLN A 217 19.86 -30.22 -20.24
C GLN A 217 19.44 -31.07 -21.44
N GLU A 218 18.14 -31.16 -21.73
CA GLU A 218 17.63 -31.85 -22.92
C GLU A 218 18.11 -31.18 -24.22
N ASP A 219 18.05 -29.85 -24.27
CA ASP A 219 18.54 -29.06 -25.41
C ASP A 219 20.03 -29.24 -25.66
N LEU A 220 20.84 -29.19 -24.59
CA LEU A 220 22.28 -29.45 -24.69
C LEU A 220 22.57 -30.85 -25.20
N CYS A 221 21.86 -31.87 -24.72
CA CYS A 221 22.03 -33.24 -25.19
C CYS A 221 21.65 -33.38 -26.67
N ARG A 222 20.56 -32.75 -27.10
CA ARG A 222 20.16 -32.72 -28.52
C ARG A 222 21.22 -32.05 -29.39
N MET A 223 21.73 -30.89 -28.99
CA MET A 223 22.78 -30.19 -29.74
C MET A 223 24.11 -30.97 -29.78
N GLN A 224 24.44 -31.70 -28.70
CA GLN A 224 25.58 -32.61 -28.68
C GLN A 224 25.42 -33.74 -29.70
N ASN A 225 24.24 -34.37 -29.77
CA ASN A 225 23.96 -35.42 -30.75
C ASN A 225 24.03 -34.89 -32.19
N GLU A 226 23.46 -33.71 -32.45
CA GLU A 226 23.54 -33.06 -33.77
C GLU A 226 24.99 -32.75 -34.16
N LEU A 227 25.82 -32.31 -33.20
CA LEU A 227 27.24 -32.09 -33.42
C LEU A 227 27.94 -33.40 -33.80
N GLU A 228 27.74 -34.47 -33.01
CA GLU A 228 28.30 -35.80 -33.29
C GLU A 228 27.91 -36.32 -34.68
N ASP A 229 26.66 -36.13 -35.10
CA ASP A 229 26.20 -36.48 -36.45
C ASP A 229 26.90 -35.67 -37.54
N MET A 230 27.10 -34.37 -37.32
CA MET A 230 27.84 -33.52 -38.25
C MET A 230 29.33 -33.91 -38.31
N GLU A 231 29.92 -34.33 -37.19
CA GLU A 231 31.28 -34.87 -37.16
C GLU A 231 31.39 -36.18 -37.93
N ARG A 232 30.40 -37.08 -37.80
CA ARG A 232 30.30 -38.31 -38.58
C ARG A 232 30.21 -38.01 -40.08
N ILE A 233 29.29 -37.14 -40.49
CA ILE A 233 29.12 -36.74 -41.90
C ILE A 233 30.38 -36.08 -42.45
N ARG A 234 31.04 -35.21 -41.67
CA ARG A 234 32.33 -34.62 -42.04
C ARG A 234 33.38 -35.71 -42.29
N GLY A 235 33.47 -36.71 -41.39
CA GLY A 235 34.36 -37.86 -41.55
C GLY A 235 34.08 -38.66 -42.83
N GLU A 236 32.81 -38.86 -43.18
CA GLU A 236 32.41 -39.51 -44.44
C GLU A 236 32.91 -38.72 -45.67
N TYR A 237 32.74 -37.41 -45.68
CA TYR A 237 33.27 -36.55 -46.75
C TYR A 237 34.80 -36.53 -46.81
N GLU A 238 35.50 -36.58 -45.67
CA GLU A 238 36.96 -36.69 -45.65
C GLU A 238 37.43 -37.98 -46.31
N ILE A 239 36.77 -39.11 -46.02
CA ILE A 239 37.06 -40.39 -46.67
C ILE A 239 36.77 -40.31 -48.18
N GLU A 240 35.63 -39.75 -48.59
CA GLU A 240 35.30 -39.57 -50.01
C GLU A 240 36.33 -38.70 -50.73
N ILE A 241 36.74 -37.57 -50.14
CA ILE A 241 37.77 -36.69 -50.69
C ILE A 241 39.09 -37.45 -50.84
N THR A 242 39.51 -38.22 -49.84
CA THR A 242 40.76 -39.00 -49.93
C THR A 242 40.66 -40.10 -51.00
N SER A 243 39.51 -40.75 -51.13
CA SER A 243 39.24 -41.75 -52.18
C SER A 243 39.29 -41.13 -53.57
N LEU A 244 38.61 -40.00 -53.79
CA LEU A 244 38.62 -39.27 -55.06
C LEU A 244 40.02 -38.77 -55.42
N ARG A 245 40.79 -38.27 -54.44
CA ARG A 245 42.20 -37.88 -54.65
C ARG A 245 43.03 -39.08 -55.08
N ALA A 246 42.87 -40.23 -54.44
CA ALA A 246 43.58 -41.46 -54.82
C ALA A 246 43.16 -41.95 -56.22
N GLU A 247 41.86 -41.86 -56.57
CA GLU A 247 41.35 -42.22 -57.90
C GLU A 247 41.91 -41.29 -58.99
N ILE A 248 41.95 -39.98 -58.74
CA ILE A 248 42.56 -39.00 -59.65
C ILE A 248 44.05 -39.31 -59.84
N GLU A 249 44.78 -39.59 -58.75
CA GLU A 249 46.19 -39.91 -58.82
C GLU A 249 46.44 -41.21 -59.60
N MET A 250 45.62 -42.25 -59.37
CA MET A 250 45.68 -43.50 -60.14
C MET A 250 45.41 -43.27 -61.63
N LYS A 251 44.36 -42.50 -61.98
CA LYS A 251 44.06 -42.14 -63.38
C LYS A 251 45.16 -41.29 -64.03
N ARG A 252 45.87 -40.47 -63.25
CA ARG A 252 47.05 -39.73 -63.72
C ARG A 252 48.29 -40.62 -63.89
N SER A 253 48.39 -41.67 -63.08
CA SER A 253 49.54 -42.60 -63.05
C SER A 253 49.42 -43.75 -64.06
N ASP A 254 48.22 -44.03 -64.58
CA ASP A 254 47.99 -45.10 -65.56
C ASP A 254 48.74 -44.82 -66.88
N PRO A 255 49.69 -45.68 -67.30
CA PRO A 255 50.47 -45.48 -68.53
C PRO A 255 49.60 -45.54 -69.80
N SER A 256 48.34 -45.98 -69.71
CA SER A 256 47.35 -45.91 -70.78
C SER A 256 46.98 -44.49 -71.19
N ASN A 257 47.19 -43.48 -70.32
CA ASN A 257 46.95 -42.07 -70.64
C ASN A 257 48.07 -41.44 -71.51
N SER A 258 49.14 -42.17 -71.85
CA SER A 258 50.10 -41.73 -72.87
C SER A 258 49.54 -41.83 -74.30
N LEU A 259 48.48 -42.63 -74.52
CA LEU A 259 47.78 -42.70 -75.81
C LEU A 259 47.04 -41.41 -76.14
N SER A 260 46.37 -40.76 -75.16
CA SER A 260 45.63 -39.52 -75.44
C SER A 260 46.52 -38.32 -75.77
N LEU A 261 47.79 -38.33 -75.34
CA LEU A 261 48.78 -37.32 -75.73
C LEU A 261 49.30 -37.54 -77.16
N SER A 262 49.43 -38.81 -77.60
CA SER A 262 49.75 -39.16 -78.99
C SER A 262 48.58 -38.82 -79.92
N ASP A 263 47.36 -39.20 -79.55
CA ASP A 263 46.16 -38.94 -80.36
C ASP A 263 45.88 -37.43 -80.50
N PHE A 264 46.14 -36.63 -79.47
CA PHE A 264 46.01 -35.17 -79.55
C PHE A 264 47.09 -34.56 -80.45
N SER A 265 48.32 -35.10 -80.41
CA SER A 265 49.41 -34.69 -81.30
C SER A 265 49.13 -35.06 -82.76
N GLU A 266 48.63 -36.27 -83.02
CA GLU A 266 48.25 -36.75 -84.35
C GLU A 266 47.08 -35.94 -84.93
N MET A 267 46.03 -35.68 -84.15
CA MET A 267 44.92 -34.84 -84.58
C MET A 267 45.33 -33.38 -84.83
N GLN A 268 46.32 -32.87 -84.08
CA GLN A 268 46.90 -31.55 -84.31
C GLN A 268 47.71 -31.50 -85.61
N GLU A 269 48.44 -32.55 -85.97
CA GLU A 269 49.13 -32.68 -87.26
C GLU A 269 48.15 -32.81 -88.43
N GLU A 270 47.09 -33.60 -88.29
CA GLU A 270 46.04 -33.75 -89.33
C GLU A 270 45.33 -32.41 -89.61
N LEU A 271 45.03 -31.63 -88.57
CA LEU A 271 44.46 -30.28 -88.71
C LEU A 271 45.42 -29.33 -89.45
N GLN A 272 46.73 -29.47 -89.24
CA GLN A 272 47.72 -28.65 -89.94
C GLN A 272 47.79 -29.05 -91.42
N GLN A 273 47.82 -30.35 -91.72
CA GLN A 273 47.83 -30.86 -93.10
C GLN A 273 46.57 -30.44 -93.88
N LEU A 274 45.40 -30.42 -93.23
CA LEU A 274 44.16 -29.99 -93.86
C LEU A 274 44.17 -28.48 -94.19
N ARG A 275 44.74 -27.65 -93.32
CA ARG A 275 44.92 -26.20 -93.58
C ARG A 275 45.84 -25.96 -94.76
N ASP A 276 46.96 -26.68 -94.83
CA ASP A 276 47.92 -26.55 -95.92
C ASP A 276 47.27 -26.95 -97.25
N ARG A 277 46.51 -28.05 -97.25
CA ARG A 277 45.77 -28.51 -98.44
C ARG A 277 44.69 -27.53 -98.89
N TYR A 278 43.97 -26.91 -97.95
CA TYR A 278 43.01 -25.84 -98.26
C TYR A 278 43.70 -24.63 -98.90
N HIS A 279 44.90 -24.27 -98.39
CA HIS A 279 45.71 -23.20 -98.96
C HIS A 279 46.13 -23.49 -100.41
N PHE A 280 46.69 -24.68 -100.68
CA PHE A 280 47.07 -25.09 -102.03
C PHE A 280 45.88 -25.09 -103.00
N LEU A 281 44.73 -25.63 -102.58
CA LEU A 281 43.54 -25.67 -103.42
C LEU A 281 43.01 -24.25 -103.72
N SER A 282 43.12 -23.33 -102.76
CA SER A 282 42.75 -21.93 -102.95
C SER A 282 43.67 -21.21 -103.94
N GLU A 283 44.95 -21.56 -103.98
CA GLU A 283 45.91 -21.06 -104.95
C GLU A 283 45.65 -21.60 -106.36
N GLU A 284 45.38 -22.90 -106.50
CA GLU A 284 44.99 -23.49 -107.78
C GLU A 284 43.69 -22.89 -108.31
N TYR A 285 42.68 -22.71 -107.44
CA TYR A 285 41.44 -22.04 -107.80
C TYR A 285 41.69 -20.62 -108.34
N ARG A 286 42.59 -19.87 -107.70
CA ARG A 286 42.97 -18.51 -108.13
C ARG A 286 43.69 -18.53 -109.49
N ALA A 287 44.63 -19.45 -109.68
CA ALA A 287 45.32 -19.62 -110.97
C ALA A 287 44.35 -20.00 -112.11
N LEU A 288 43.38 -20.87 -111.83
CA LEU A 288 42.30 -21.22 -112.76
C LEU A 288 41.42 -20.01 -113.07
N GLN A 289 41.07 -19.22 -112.06
CA GLN A 289 40.30 -17.98 -112.23
C GLN A 289 41.05 -16.97 -113.11
N ASP A 290 42.34 -16.77 -112.89
CA ASP A 290 43.18 -15.89 -113.69
C ASP A 290 43.29 -16.37 -115.14
N SER A 291 43.51 -17.67 -115.35
CA SER A 291 43.53 -18.28 -116.69
C SER A 291 42.18 -18.14 -117.40
N ASN A 292 41.07 -18.32 -116.69
CA ASN A 292 39.73 -18.16 -117.26
C ASN A 292 39.47 -16.68 -117.61
N SER A 293 39.89 -15.73 -116.78
CA SER A 293 39.81 -14.31 -117.08
C SER A 293 40.63 -13.95 -118.32
N SER A 294 41.82 -14.54 -118.48
CA SER A 294 42.66 -14.37 -119.67
C SER A 294 42.04 -14.94 -120.94
N LEU A 295 41.50 -16.17 -120.88
CA LEU A 295 40.81 -16.79 -122.00
C LEU A 295 39.53 -16.03 -122.37
N THR A 296 38.79 -15.54 -121.38
CA THR A 296 37.62 -14.68 -121.58
C THR A 296 38.03 -13.37 -122.26
N GLY A 297 39.17 -12.77 -121.86
CA GLY A 297 39.75 -11.61 -122.54
C GLY A 297 40.12 -11.91 -124.00
N GLN A 298 40.79 -13.04 -124.26
CA GLN A 298 41.12 -13.48 -125.62
C GLN A 298 39.87 -13.76 -126.46
N LEU A 299 38.82 -14.32 -125.87
CA LEU A 299 37.52 -14.51 -126.53
C LEU A 299 36.87 -13.17 -126.84
N ALA A 300 36.88 -12.21 -125.92
CA ALA A 300 36.38 -10.87 -126.16
C ALA A 300 37.15 -10.16 -127.28
N ASP A 301 38.48 -10.34 -127.34
CA ASP A 301 39.31 -9.81 -128.43
C ASP A 301 38.97 -10.47 -129.77
N LEU A 302 38.80 -11.79 -129.81
CA LEU A 302 38.37 -12.53 -131.01
C LEU A 302 36.94 -12.18 -131.43
N GLU A 303 36.05 -11.92 -130.47
CA GLU A 303 34.70 -11.41 -130.72
C GLU A 303 34.73 -9.97 -131.21
N SER A 304 35.64 -9.13 -130.72
CA SER A 304 35.88 -7.78 -131.21
C SER A 304 36.46 -7.79 -132.63
N GLU A 305 37.35 -8.73 -132.95
CA GLU A 305 37.86 -8.96 -134.30
C GLU A 305 36.77 -9.51 -135.23
N ARG A 306 35.96 -10.45 -134.74
CA ARG A 306 34.82 -11.00 -135.46
C ARG A 306 33.78 -9.92 -135.72
N THR A 307 33.47 -9.09 -134.73
CA THR A 307 32.54 -7.95 -134.88
C THR A 307 33.17 -6.88 -135.76
N ARG A 308 34.47 -6.59 -135.69
CA ARG A 308 35.17 -5.70 -136.64
C ARG A 308 35.07 -6.21 -138.06
N ARG A 309 35.37 -7.48 -138.31
CA ARG A 309 35.20 -8.12 -139.63
C ARG A 309 33.72 -8.23 -140.02
N ALA A 310 32.81 -8.38 -139.07
CA ALA A 310 31.38 -8.32 -139.32
C ALA A 310 30.90 -6.88 -139.58
N THR A 311 31.54 -5.85 -139.02
CA THR A 311 31.27 -4.43 -139.30
C THR A 311 31.88 -3.99 -140.63
N GLU A 312 33.02 -4.55 -141.03
CA GLU A 312 33.58 -4.42 -142.37
C GLU A 312 32.64 -5.08 -143.38
N ARG A 313 32.22 -6.33 -143.13
CA ARG A 313 31.19 -7.01 -143.92
C ARG A 313 29.82 -6.35 -143.84
N TRP A 314 29.48 -5.67 -142.73
CA TRP A 314 28.25 -4.92 -142.57
C TRP A 314 28.34 -3.57 -143.26
N LEU A 315 29.49 -2.91 -143.35
CA LEU A 315 29.69 -1.73 -144.20
C LEU A 315 29.62 -2.11 -145.69
N GLU A 316 30.16 -3.29 -146.04
CA GLU A 316 30.00 -3.92 -147.37
C GLU A 316 28.54 -4.34 -147.64
N SER A 317 27.83 -4.93 -146.67
CA SER A 317 26.39 -5.23 -146.72
C SER A 317 25.48 -4.01 -146.45
N LYS A 318 25.97 -2.85 -145.99
CA LYS A 318 25.15 -1.63 -145.79
C LYS A 318 24.97 -0.86 -147.09
N THR A 319 25.72 -1.23 -148.13
CA THR A 319 25.42 -0.94 -149.54
C THR A 319 24.30 -1.88 -150.07
N GLU A 320 23.94 -2.93 -149.33
CA GLU A 320 22.95 -3.96 -149.68
C GLU A 320 21.97 -4.24 -148.53
N ARG A 321 20.90 -3.42 -148.42
CA ARG A 321 19.80 -3.54 -147.43
C ARG A 321 20.18 -3.10 -146.01
N SER A 322 19.71 -1.95 -145.48
CA SER A 322 18.33 -1.45 -145.54
C SER A 322 17.30 -2.57 -145.35
N THR A 323 17.24 -3.21 -144.18
CA THR A 323 16.01 -3.76 -143.58
C THR A 323 16.27 -4.32 -142.17
N MET A 324 15.70 -3.63 -141.14
CA MET A 324 15.02 -4.17 -139.94
C MET A 324 15.75 -5.16 -139.00
N SER A 325 15.59 -5.23 -137.68
CA SER A 325 15.12 -4.39 -136.56
C SER A 325 15.19 -5.28 -135.28
N THR A 326 15.53 -4.69 -134.12
CA THR A 326 15.05 -4.93 -132.72
C THR A 326 14.82 -6.35 -132.12
N GLU A 327 15.34 -6.61 -130.89
CA GLU A 327 14.66 -6.49 -129.55
C GLU A 327 15.05 -7.54 -128.47
N SER A 328 15.04 -7.08 -127.19
CA SER A 328 14.71 -7.78 -125.90
C SER A 328 15.72 -8.74 -125.23
N GLN A 329 15.80 -8.94 -123.89
CA GLN A 329 15.50 -8.29 -122.58
C GLN A 329 15.89 -9.33 -121.47
N THR A 330 16.10 -8.93 -120.20
CA THR A 330 15.95 -9.67 -118.89
C THR A 330 16.90 -9.06 -117.83
N SER A 331 16.74 -9.09 -116.49
CA SER A 331 15.66 -8.85 -115.49
C SER A 331 16.15 -9.45 -114.15
N GLU A 332 16.29 -8.69 -113.04
CA GLU A 332 16.51 -9.20 -111.65
C GLU A 332 16.58 -7.99 -110.67
N ALA A 333 16.08 -7.90 -109.42
CA ALA A 333 15.09 -8.58 -108.58
C ALA A 333 14.74 -7.63 -107.40
N ASP A 334 13.54 -7.78 -106.84
CA ASP A 334 12.91 -7.02 -105.75
C ASP A 334 13.19 -7.65 -104.36
N PHE A 335 13.28 -6.82 -103.31
CA PHE A 335 13.31 -7.21 -101.89
C PHE A 335 11.91 -7.02 -101.25
N LEU A 336 11.41 -8.01 -100.49
CA LEU A 336 10.09 -7.98 -99.84
C LEU A 336 10.08 -7.31 -98.45
N GLU A 337 8.95 -6.65 -98.17
CA GLU A 337 8.53 -5.96 -96.95
C GLU A 337 8.05 -6.92 -95.82
N PRO A 338 8.04 -6.51 -94.53
CA PRO A 338 7.61 -7.35 -93.41
C PRO A 338 6.09 -7.45 -93.24
N ASP A 339 5.65 -8.64 -92.84
CA ASP A 339 4.27 -9.13 -92.77
C ASP A 339 3.33 -8.38 -91.75
N PRO A 340 2.09 -8.02 -92.16
CA PRO A 340 1.14 -7.21 -91.38
C PRO A 340 0.67 -7.80 -90.04
N GLU A 341 0.74 -9.11 -89.83
CA GLU A 341 0.26 -9.75 -88.59
C GLU A 341 1.15 -9.41 -87.38
N THR A 342 2.44 -9.24 -87.60
CA THR A 342 3.40 -8.86 -86.55
C THR A 342 3.16 -7.45 -86.00
N GLN A 343 2.60 -6.55 -86.81
CA GLN A 343 2.26 -5.19 -86.38
C GLN A 343 0.98 -5.14 -85.54
N SER A 344 0.03 -6.04 -85.80
CA SER A 344 -1.21 -6.16 -85.02
C SER A 344 -0.94 -6.67 -83.59
N LEU A 345 -0.09 -7.70 -83.47
CA LEU A 345 0.30 -8.27 -82.17
C LEU A 345 1.05 -7.28 -81.28
N ARG A 346 1.94 -6.45 -81.85
CA ARG A 346 2.64 -5.40 -81.11
C ARG A 346 1.69 -4.35 -80.53
N LYS A 347 0.62 -3.99 -81.24
CA LYS A 347 -0.40 -3.05 -80.75
C LYS A 347 -1.23 -3.63 -79.59
N GLN A 348 -1.55 -4.92 -79.64
CA GLN A 348 -2.28 -5.59 -78.55
C GLN A 348 -1.42 -5.69 -77.27
N LEU A 349 -0.12 -5.95 -77.43
CA LEU A 349 0.81 -6.06 -76.30
C LEU A 349 1.01 -4.72 -75.59
N LEU A 350 1.15 -3.63 -76.36
CA LEU A 350 1.20 -2.27 -75.82
C LEU A 350 -0.09 -1.90 -75.04
N GLY A 351 -1.26 -2.24 -75.58
CA GLY A 351 -2.53 -2.00 -74.90
C GLY A 351 -2.71 -2.82 -73.61
N ALA A 352 -2.13 -4.02 -73.54
CA ALA A 352 -2.12 -4.83 -72.31
C ALA A 352 -1.15 -4.27 -71.26
N GLU A 353 0.00 -3.74 -71.68
CA GLU A 353 0.98 -3.07 -70.79
C GLU A 353 0.39 -1.80 -70.14
N GLU A 354 -0.32 -0.98 -70.91
CA GLU A 354 -1.01 0.22 -70.41
C GLU A 354 -2.08 -0.15 -69.36
N GLN A 355 -2.90 -1.18 -69.61
CA GLN A 355 -3.91 -1.66 -68.65
C GLN A 355 -3.28 -2.21 -67.36
N MET A 356 -2.14 -2.90 -67.46
CA MET A 356 -1.40 -3.39 -66.29
C MET A 356 -0.89 -2.23 -65.43
N HIS A 357 -0.35 -1.18 -66.08
CA HIS A 357 0.16 0.00 -65.40
C HIS A 357 -0.96 0.80 -64.71
N ASP A 358 -2.11 0.94 -65.36
CA ASP A 358 -3.30 1.56 -64.77
C ASP A 358 -3.83 0.78 -63.55
N MET A 359 -3.82 -0.55 -63.61
CA MET A 359 -4.21 -1.39 -62.49
C MET A 359 -3.23 -1.28 -61.31
N GLN A 360 -1.93 -1.22 -61.61
CA GLN A 360 -0.88 -1.01 -60.61
C GLN A 360 -1.05 0.35 -59.92
N ASN A 361 -1.37 1.40 -60.67
CA ASN A 361 -1.58 2.74 -60.13
C ASN A 361 -2.86 2.82 -59.28
N LYS A 362 -3.94 2.11 -59.65
CA LYS A 362 -5.15 1.98 -58.81
C LYS A 362 -4.86 1.26 -57.50
N CYS A 363 -4.08 0.17 -57.54
CA CYS A 363 -3.69 -0.54 -56.31
C CYS A 363 -2.85 0.35 -55.38
N LYS A 364 -1.92 1.14 -55.91
CA LYS A 364 -1.13 2.09 -55.12
C LYS A 364 -2.02 3.15 -54.43
N LYS A 365 -2.97 3.73 -55.17
CA LYS A 365 -3.91 4.73 -54.61
C LYS A 365 -4.75 4.14 -53.48
N LEU A 366 -5.33 2.96 -53.68
CA LEU A 366 -6.13 2.28 -52.65
C LEU A 366 -5.29 1.89 -51.42
N CYS A 367 -4.01 1.53 -51.58
CA CYS A 367 -3.12 1.32 -50.45
C CYS A 367 -2.88 2.61 -49.64
N CYS A 368 -2.64 3.74 -50.31
CA CYS A 368 -2.47 5.03 -49.63
C CYS A 368 -3.76 5.46 -48.91
N GLU A 369 -4.93 5.34 -49.55
CA GLU A 369 -6.23 5.64 -48.93
C GLU A 369 -6.51 4.76 -47.70
N LEU A 370 -6.11 3.48 -47.75
CA LEU A 370 -6.18 2.59 -46.59
C LEU A 370 -5.24 3.01 -45.47
N GLU A 371 -4.00 3.38 -45.78
CA GLU A 371 -3.03 3.88 -44.79
C GLU A 371 -3.54 5.16 -44.11
N GLU A 372 -4.09 6.10 -44.87
CA GLU A 372 -4.71 7.32 -44.37
C GLU A 372 -5.90 7.00 -43.45
N LEU A 373 -6.77 6.05 -43.83
CA LEU A 373 -7.89 5.61 -43.00
C LEU A 373 -7.44 4.90 -41.72
N TRP A 374 -6.38 4.11 -41.77
CA TRP A 374 -5.77 3.51 -40.58
C TRP A 374 -5.26 4.59 -39.61
N HIS A 375 -4.63 5.63 -40.15
CA HIS A 375 -4.22 6.78 -39.34
C HIS A 375 -5.41 7.52 -38.73
N HIS A 376 -6.46 7.79 -39.51
CA HIS A 376 -7.69 8.44 -39.01
C HIS A 376 -8.40 7.62 -37.93
N ARG A 377 -8.47 6.29 -38.11
CA ARG A 377 -9.04 5.39 -37.11
C ARG A 377 -8.22 5.41 -35.82
N ARG A 378 -6.89 5.37 -35.93
CA ARG A 378 -6.00 5.38 -34.75
C ARG A 378 -6.11 6.68 -33.96
N THR A 379 -6.20 7.83 -34.63
CA THR A 379 -6.40 9.12 -33.98
C THR A 379 -7.79 9.24 -33.35
N SER A 380 -8.83 8.75 -34.03
CA SER A 380 -10.19 8.68 -33.48
C SER A 380 -10.26 7.81 -32.21
N GLU A 381 -9.62 6.63 -32.21
CA GLU A 381 -9.57 5.76 -31.03
C GLU A 381 -8.86 6.43 -29.83
N GLU A 382 -7.81 7.22 -30.07
CA GLU A 382 -7.13 7.97 -29.00
C GLU A 382 -8.00 9.10 -28.43
N GLU A 383 -8.70 9.85 -29.30
CA GLU A 383 -9.69 10.84 -28.86
C GLU A 383 -10.85 10.19 -28.10
N GLN A 384 -11.29 8.99 -28.49
CA GLN A 384 -12.30 8.24 -27.75
C GLN A 384 -11.83 7.83 -26.35
N ARG A 385 -10.58 7.33 -26.22
CA ARG A 385 -9.98 7.04 -24.90
C ARG A 385 -9.85 8.29 -24.05
N ARG A 386 -9.54 9.43 -24.67
CA ARG A 386 -9.47 10.73 -24.00
C ARG A 386 -10.85 11.19 -23.51
N LEU A 387 -11.87 11.14 -24.35
CA LEU A 387 -13.25 11.48 -23.99
C LEU A 387 -13.76 10.58 -22.86
N GLN A 388 -13.44 9.28 -22.89
CA GLN A 388 -13.78 8.34 -21.82
C GLN A 388 -13.12 8.72 -20.47
N ARG A 389 -11.85 9.14 -20.49
CA ARG A 389 -11.15 9.66 -19.30
C ARG A 389 -11.80 10.95 -18.78
N GLU A 390 -12.08 11.91 -19.66
CA GLU A 390 -12.74 13.17 -19.31
C GLU A 390 -14.15 12.95 -18.75
N LEU A 391 -14.93 12.02 -19.32
CA LEU A 391 -16.25 11.63 -18.83
C LEU A 391 -16.17 11.03 -17.42
N LYS A 392 -15.22 10.12 -17.18
CA LYS A 392 -15.01 9.49 -15.86
C LYS A 392 -14.59 10.54 -14.81
N CYS A 393 -13.73 11.49 -15.18
CA CYS A 393 -13.36 12.60 -14.31
C CYS A 393 -14.57 13.50 -13.98
N ALA A 394 -15.37 13.88 -14.98
CA ALA A 394 -16.58 14.69 -14.76
C ALA A 394 -17.63 13.96 -13.89
N GLN A 395 -17.77 12.64 -14.03
CA GLN A 395 -18.63 11.81 -13.16
C GLN A 395 -18.14 11.83 -11.70
N ASN A 396 -16.83 11.69 -11.49
CA ASN A 396 -16.22 11.77 -10.16
C ASN A 396 -16.35 13.17 -9.55
N GLU A 397 -16.21 14.23 -10.34
CA GLU A 397 -16.45 15.61 -9.91
C GLU A 397 -17.90 15.77 -9.44
N ILE A 398 -18.89 15.32 -10.22
CA ILE A 398 -20.30 15.38 -9.82
C ILE A 398 -20.55 14.63 -8.51
N LEU A 399 -19.98 13.42 -8.33
CA LEU A 399 -20.07 12.67 -7.08
C LEU A 399 -19.47 13.44 -5.88
N ARG A 400 -18.36 14.16 -6.07
CA ARG A 400 -17.76 15.00 -5.04
C ARG A 400 -18.58 16.26 -4.73
N PHE A 401 -19.22 16.85 -5.73
CA PHE A 401 -20.04 18.05 -5.54
C PHE A 401 -21.47 17.73 -5.06
N GLN A 402 -21.92 16.48 -5.14
CA GLN A 402 -23.18 16.03 -4.52
C GLN A 402 -23.20 16.20 -3.00
N THR A 403 -22.03 16.21 -2.33
CA THR A 403 -21.90 16.47 -0.89
C THR A 403 -21.73 17.95 -0.53
N SER A 404 -21.77 18.87 -1.51
CA SER A 404 -21.55 20.31 -1.31
C SER A 404 -22.80 21.15 -1.65
N HIS A 405 -23.13 22.17 -0.85
CA HIS A 405 -24.32 23.04 -1.02
C HIS A 405 -24.14 24.14 -2.08
N ASN A 406 -23.63 23.81 -3.29
CA ASN A 406 -23.44 24.80 -4.36
C ASN A 406 -24.20 24.37 -5.64
N VAL A 407 -25.45 24.83 -5.74
CA VAL A 407 -26.42 24.39 -6.77
C VAL A 407 -26.00 24.80 -8.19
N THR A 408 -25.45 26.00 -8.35
CA THR A 408 -25.03 26.54 -9.67
C THR A 408 -23.86 25.76 -10.27
N GLN A 409 -22.86 25.43 -9.46
CA GLN A 409 -21.73 24.60 -9.89
C GLN A 409 -22.19 23.16 -10.23
N ASN A 410 -23.19 22.63 -9.52
CA ASN A 410 -23.74 21.31 -9.82
C ASN A 410 -24.47 21.28 -11.18
N GLU A 411 -25.21 22.33 -11.53
CA GLU A 411 -25.90 22.48 -12.81
C GLU A 411 -24.93 22.65 -14.00
N GLU A 412 -23.86 23.43 -13.82
CA GLU A 412 -22.80 23.59 -14.82
C GLU A 412 -22.05 22.28 -15.07
N LEU A 413 -21.73 21.52 -14.02
CA LEU A 413 -21.08 20.21 -14.13
C LEU A 413 -21.98 19.18 -14.80
N ARG A 414 -23.29 19.16 -14.51
CA ARG A 414 -24.25 18.31 -15.21
C ARG A 414 -24.34 18.66 -16.70
N SER A 415 -24.36 19.95 -17.03
CA SER A 415 -24.37 20.42 -18.42
C SER A 415 -23.10 20.00 -19.17
N ARG A 416 -21.94 20.10 -18.50
CA ARG A 416 -20.65 19.64 -19.02
C ARG A 416 -20.61 18.13 -19.21
N LEU A 417 -21.17 17.34 -18.29
CA LEU A 417 -21.27 15.89 -18.42
C LEU A 417 -22.14 15.50 -19.62
N CYS A 418 -23.30 16.14 -19.79
CA CYS A 418 -24.17 15.90 -20.95
C CYS A 418 -23.48 16.21 -22.28
N ALA A 419 -22.73 17.33 -22.34
CA ALA A 419 -21.96 17.69 -23.53
C ALA A 419 -20.82 16.71 -23.82
N LEU A 420 -20.12 16.21 -22.80
CA LEU A 420 -19.08 15.18 -22.94
C LEU A 420 -19.66 13.83 -23.37
N GLN A 421 -20.82 13.45 -22.83
CA GLN A 421 -21.53 12.24 -23.23
C GLN A 421 -21.92 12.30 -24.71
N GLN A 422 -22.49 13.42 -25.16
CA GLN A 422 -22.86 13.60 -26.56
C GLN A 422 -21.63 13.49 -27.49
N LYS A 423 -20.49 14.08 -27.11
CA LYS A 423 -19.23 13.97 -27.87
C LYS A 423 -18.70 12.55 -27.94
N TYR A 424 -18.82 11.79 -26.85
CA TYR A 424 -18.44 10.38 -26.81
C TYR A 424 -19.33 9.55 -27.74
N ASP A 425 -20.64 9.77 -27.71
CA ASP A 425 -21.59 9.06 -28.55
C ASP A 425 -21.36 9.37 -30.05
N THR A 426 -21.12 10.64 -30.41
CA THR A 426 -20.78 11.02 -31.79
C THR A 426 -19.46 10.40 -32.27
N SER A 427 -18.45 10.33 -31.38
CA SER A 427 -17.16 9.71 -31.70
C SER A 427 -17.28 8.19 -31.88
N GLN A 428 -18.17 7.54 -31.11
CA GLN A 428 -18.48 6.12 -31.27
C GLN A 428 -19.13 5.83 -32.63
N ASP A 429 -20.06 6.68 -33.07
CA ASP A 429 -20.72 6.55 -34.37
C ASP A 429 -19.73 6.76 -35.53
N GLU A 430 -18.85 7.77 -35.43
CA GLU A 430 -17.78 8.01 -36.41
C GLU A 430 -16.84 6.81 -36.52
N GLN A 431 -16.50 6.16 -35.39
CA GLN A 431 -15.66 4.97 -35.36
C GLN A 431 -16.32 3.76 -36.06
N ASN A 432 -17.64 3.61 -35.89
CA ASN A 432 -18.41 2.57 -36.57
C ASN A 432 -18.45 2.79 -38.10
N GLU A 433 -18.56 4.04 -38.55
CA GLU A 433 -18.51 4.38 -39.98
C GLU A 433 -17.12 4.17 -40.58
N LEU A 434 -16.05 4.57 -39.89
CA LEU A 434 -14.67 4.31 -40.31
C LEU A 434 -14.39 2.81 -40.48
N LEU A 435 -14.93 1.97 -39.58
CA LEU A 435 -14.81 0.52 -39.69
C LEU A 435 -15.53 -0.04 -40.93
N LYS A 436 -16.70 0.50 -41.28
CA LYS A 436 -17.42 0.10 -42.50
C LYS A 436 -16.63 0.45 -43.76
N VAL A 437 -16.09 1.67 -43.84
CA VAL A 437 -15.26 2.12 -44.97
C VAL A 437 -13.99 1.28 -45.09
N GLN A 438 -13.36 0.95 -43.96
CA GLN A 438 -12.18 0.07 -43.92
C GLN A 438 -12.49 -1.32 -44.49
N LEU A 439 -13.62 -1.93 -44.08
CA LEU A 439 -14.04 -3.23 -44.58
C LEU A 439 -14.37 -3.21 -46.08
N GLN A 440 -14.98 -2.13 -46.56
CA GLN A 440 -15.29 -1.95 -47.98
C GLN A 440 -14.03 -1.85 -48.85
N LEU A 441 -13.08 -0.99 -48.47
CA LEU A 441 -11.81 -0.87 -49.21
C LEU A 441 -10.99 -2.15 -49.15
N GLN A 442 -11.04 -2.88 -48.03
CA GLN A 442 -10.39 -4.18 -47.93
C GLN A 442 -11.06 -5.23 -48.84
N ALA A 443 -12.35 -5.12 -49.12
CA ALA A 443 -13.05 -5.97 -50.07
C ALA A 443 -12.70 -5.62 -51.53
N GLU A 444 -12.65 -4.33 -51.87
CA GLU A 444 -12.24 -3.85 -53.21
C GLU A 444 -10.80 -4.26 -53.55
N LEU A 445 -9.89 -4.17 -52.57
CA LEU A 445 -8.49 -4.59 -52.73
C LEU A 445 -8.36 -6.12 -52.88
N ARG A 446 -9.24 -6.91 -52.25
CA ARG A 446 -9.34 -8.36 -52.48
C ARG A 446 -9.85 -8.68 -53.88
N GLN A 447 -10.84 -7.94 -54.39
CA GLN A 447 -11.33 -8.15 -55.76
C GLN A 447 -10.27 -7.82 -56.82
N LEU A 448 -9.47 -6.77 -56.60
CA LEU A 448 -8.35 -6.41 -57.46
C LEU A 448 -7.19 -7.41 -57.41
N LYS A 449 -7.00 -8.14 -56.30
CA LYS A 449 -6.02 -9.23 -56.21
C LYS A 449 -6.44 -10.50 -56.95
N VAL A 450 -7.74 -10.72 -57.15
CA VAL A 450 -8.29 -11.92 -57.81
C VAL A 450 -8.24 -11.81 -59.34
N THR A 451 -8.11 -10.60 -59.92
CA THR A 451 -7.99 -10.39 -61.37
C THR A 451 -6.57 -10.55 -61.94
N LYS A 452 -5.63 -11.10 -61.16
CA LYS A 452 -4.29 -11.44 -61.63
C LYS A 452 -4.36 -12.73 -62.48
N PRO A 453 -3.85 -12.78 -63.73
CA PRO A 453 -3.86 -14.02 -64.50
C PRO A 453 -3.04 -15.07 -63.76
N THR A 454 -3.61 -16.26 -63.59
CA THR A 454 -2.92 -17.46 -63.06
C THR A 454 -1.76 -17.82 -63.99
N VAL A 455 -0.61 -17.20 -63.76
CA VAL A 455 0.69 -17.68 -64.21
C VAL A 455 1.09 -18.78 -63.23
N ILE A 456 1.46 -19.93 -63.78
CA ILE A 456 1.92 -21.11 -63.06
C ILE A 456 3.05 -20.67 -62.12
N GLU A 457 2.80 -20.70 -60.81
CA GLU A 457 3.76 -20.33 -59.78
C GLU A 457 5.04 -21.14 -59.96
N SER A 458 6.12 -20.45 -60.28
CA SER A 458 7.44 -21.05 -60.37
C SER A 458 7.89 -21.52 -58.99
N GLN A 459 8.69 -22.59 -58.91
CA GLN A 459 9.17 -23.17 -57.64
C GLN A 459 9.83 -22.12 -56.72
N SER A 460 10.48 -21.11 -57.31
CA SER A 460 11.12 -19.98 -56.61
C SER A 460 10.11 -19.02 -55.97
N GLU A 461 8.93 -18.81 -56.54
CA GLU A 461 7.87 -18.00 -55.93
C GLU A 461 7.30 -18.67 -54.68
N LYS A 462 7.19 -20.01 -54.70
CA LYS A 462 6.76 -20.78 -53.52
C LYS A 462 7.78 -20.74 -52.39
N GLU A 463 9.08 -20.84 -52.70
CA GLU A 463 10.15 -20.66 -51.70
C GLU A 463 10.16 -19.24 -51.12
N LEU A 464 9.98 -18.21 -51.95
CA LEU A 464 9.91 -16.82 -51.49
C LEU A 464 8.68 -16.58 -50.61
N LEU A 465 7.53 -17.14 -50.96
CA LEU A 465 6.32 -17.08 -50.12
C LEU A 465 6.53 -17.79 -48.79
N CYS A 466 7.17 -18.96 -48.77
CA CYS A 466 7.46 -19.69 -47.55
C CYS A 466 8.45 -18.92 -46.64
N ARG A 467 9.48 -18.28 -47.23
CA ARG A 467 10.40 -17.40 -46.51
C ARG A 467 9.69 -16.17 -45.95
N LEU A 468 8.82 -15.53 -46.73
CA LEU A 468 8.03 -14.37 -46.29
C LEU A 468 7.13 -14.75 -45.10
N GLN A 469 6.49 -15.91 -45.16
CA GLN A 469 5.61 -16.41 -44.10
C GLN A 469 6.38 -16.74 -42.82
N LYS A 470 7.57 -17.34 -42.93
CA LYS A 470 8.50 -17.52 -41.80
C LYS A 470 8.90 -16.17 -41.19
N LEU A 471 9.25 -15.19 -42.01
CA LEU A 471 9.63 -13.86 -41.55
C LEU A 471 8.48 -13.13 -40.84
N GLN A 472 7.25 -13.27 -41.36
CA GLN A 472 6.05 -12.74 -40.72
C GLN A 472 5.81 -13.38 -39.36
N LEU A 473 5.95 -14.70 -39.25
CA LEU A 473 5.78 -15.41 -37.99
C LEU A 473 6.84 -15.00 -36.96
N GLN A 474 8.09 -14.87 -37.39
CA GLN A 474 9.18 -14.37 -36.55
C GLN A 474 8.94 -12.94 -36.07
N TYR A 475 8.51 -12.05 -36.96
CA TYR A 475 8.15 -10.68 -36.59
C TYR A 475 7.01 -10.67 -35.55
N GLN A 476 6.02 -11.52 -35.72
CA GLN A 476 4.87 -11.61 -34.81
C GLN A 476 5.27 -12.15 -33.42
N ASN A 477 6.18 -13.13 -33.37
CA ASN A 477 6.77 -13.61 -32.12
C ASN A 477 7.60 -12.53 -31.43
N ILE A 478 8.45 -11.81 -32.17
CA ILE A 478 9.25 -10.69 -31.63
C ILE A 478 8.34 -9.59 -31.08
N MET A 479 7.24 -9.28 -31.75
CA MET A 479 6.28 -8.30 -31.27
C MET A 479 5.58 -8.77 -29.98
N CYS A 480 5.21 -10.05 -29.89
CA CYS A 480 4.62 -10.59 -28.66
C CYS A 480 5.61 -10.58 -27.48
N GLU A 481 6.86 -10.95 -27.71
CA GLU A 481 7.92 -10.86 -26.69
C GLU A 481 8.18 -9.41 -26.26
N LYS A 482 8.16 -8.47 -27.21
CA LYS A 482 8.27 -7.04 -26.90
C LYS A 482 7.12 -6.56 -26.01
N ASP A 483 5.89 -7.00 -26.27
CA ASP A 483 4.73 -6.61 -25.47
C ASP A 483 4.84 -7.18 -24.04
N LYS A 484 5.25 -8.45 -23.89
CA LYS A 484 5.54 -9.05 -22.57
C LYS A 484 6.64 -8.28 -21.83
N LEU A 485 7.72 -7.89 -22.52
CA LEU A 485 8.80 -7.11 -21.93
C LEU A 485 8.34 -5.71 -21.50
N LEU A 486 7.40 -5.10 -22.23
CA LEU A 486 6.78 -3.83 -21.84
C LEU A 486 5.94 -3.99 -20.57
N ASP A 487 5.16 -5.07 -20.46
CA ASP A 487 4.37 -5.36 -19.26
C ASP A 487 5.28 -5.57 -18.04
N VAL A 488 6.35 -6.37 -18.18
CA VAL A 488 7.36 -6.56 -17.13
C VAL A 488 8.04 -5.23 -16.78
N GLN A 489 8.37 -4.41 -17.78
CA GLN A 489 8.97 -3.09 -17.52
C GLN A 489 8.01 -2.17 -16.77
N GLN A 490 6.70 -2.26 -17.04
CA GLN A 490 5.70 -1.47 -16.33
C GLN A 490 5.54 -1.95 -14.89
N GLN A 491 5.45 -3.26 -14.67
CA GLN A 491 5.40 -3.85 -13.33
C GLN A 491 6.61 -3.42 -12.48
N LEU A 492 7.83 -3.52 -13.03
CA LEU A 492 9.04 -3.08 -12.34
C LEU A 492 9.03 -1.59 -11.97
N ARG A 493 8.39 -0.72 -12.78
CA ARG A 493 8.23 0.69 -12.43
C ARG A 493 7.26 0.89 -11.28
N GLU A 494 6.17 0.12 -11.25
CA GLU A 494 5.19 0.16 -10.17
C GLU A 494 5.81 -0.35 -8.87
N ASP A 495 6.58 -1.44 -8.92
CA ASP A 495 7.31 -1.98 -7.77
C ASP A 495 8.36 -0.97 -7.26
N LEU A 496 9.12 -0.33 -8.15
CA LEU A 496 10.06 0.73 -7.77
C LEU A 496 9.37 1.92 -7.09
N GLN A 497 8.20 2.33 -7.57
CA GLN A 497 7.42 3.39 -6.93
C GLN A 497 6.93 2.99 -5.55
N CYS A 498 6.53 1.73 -5.37
CA CYS A 498 6.12 1.20 -4.07
C CYS A 498 7.30 1.20 -3.09
N HIS A 499 8.47 0.70 -3.51
CA HIS A 499 9.67 0.74 -2.68
C HIS A 499 10.15 2.17 -2.39
N GLU A 500 10.02 3.09 -3.34
CA GLU A 500 10.34 4.50 -3.10
C GLU A 500 9.42 5.10 -2.04
N ALA A 501 8.12 4.82 -2.08
CA ALA A 501 7.17 5.23 -1.05
C ALA A 501 7.49 4.63 0.33
N GLU A 502 7.86 3.36 0.37
CA GLU A 502 8.27 2.67 1.61
C GLU A 502 9.53 3.29 2.21
N VAL A 503 10.53 3.60 1.37
CA VAL A 503 11.74 4.31 1.81
C VAL A 503 11.42 5.70 2.35
N GLN A 504 10.48 6.43 1.74
CA GLN A 504 10.05 7.74 2.27
C GLN A 504 9.33 7.58 3.62
N HIS A 505 8.50 6.56 3.78
CA HIS A 505 7.84 6.26 5.05
C HIS A 505 8.87 5.93 6.15
N LEU A 506 9.85 5.07 5.86
CA LEU A 506 10.93 4.74 6.79
C LEU A 506 11.77 5.96 7.17
N LYS A 507 12.05 6.87 6.22
CA LYS A 507 12.71 8.16 6.52
C LYS A 507 11.87 9.01 7.48
N GLY A 508 10.56 9.03 7.30
CA GLY A 508 9.64 9.71 8.23
C GLY A 508 9.73 9.14 9.64
N ILE A 509 9.73 7.81 9.78
CA ILE A 509 9.89 7.13 11.08
C ILE A 509 11.23 7.49 11.72
N VAL A 510 12.34 7.44 10.97
CA VAL A 510 13.67 7.80 11.48
C VAL A 510 13.71 9.25 11.97
N ALA A 511 13.09 10.18 11.24
CA ALA A 511 12.99 11.58 11.66
C ALA A 511 12.23 11.72 12.98
N CYS A 512 11.11 11.01 13.17
CA CYS A 512 10.37 10.99 14.44
C CYS A 512 11.22 10.45 15.61
N PHE A 513 11.97 9.36 15.39
CA PHE A 513 12.88 8.84 16.41
C PHE A 513 13.99 9.84 16.76
N GLN A 514 14.52 10.53 15.75
CA GLN A 514 15.57 11.53 15.96
C GLN A 514 15.03 12.71 16.80
N GLU A 515 13.84 13.22 16.49
CA GLU A 515 13.18 14.27 17.28
C GLU A 515 12.93 13.82 18.73
N SER A 516 12.47 12.58 18.94
CA SER A 516 12.31 12.02 20.29
C SER A 516 13.65 11.89 21.03
N SER A 517 14.71 11.49 20.33
CA SER A 517 16.06 11.39 20.93
C SER A 517 16.61 12.76 21.36
N GLU A 518 16.37 13.80 20.57
CA GLU A 518 16.76 15.18 20.87
C GLU A 518 16.01 15.69 22.11
N LYS A 519 14.68 15.49 22.18
CA LYS A 519 13.88 15.81 23.37
C LYS A 519 14.35 15.07 24.62
N ASN A 520 14.69 13.79 24.51
CA ASN A 520 15.25 13.02 25.63
C ASN A 520 16.62 13.56 26.08
N ALA A 521 17.47 13.98 25.14
CA ALA A 521 18.75 14.60 25.47
C ALA A 521 18.57 15.93 26.22
N GLU A 522 17.62 16.76 25.77
CA GLU A 522 17.25 18.02 26.45
C GLU A 522 16.73 17.78 27.86
N MET A 523 15.80 16.83 28.03
CA MET A 523 15.27 16.45 29.35
C MET A 523 16.37 15.94 30.28
N HIS A 524 17.30 15.12 29.78
CA HIS A 524 18.44 14.66 30.56
C HIS A 524 19.36 15.81 30.99
N ALA A 525 19.60 16.80 30.13
CA ALA A 525 20.38 17.97 30.47
C ALA A 525 19.71 18.80 31.59
N GLN A 526 18.40 19.03 31.50
CA GLN A 526 17.62 19.72 32.53
C GLN A 526 17.67 18.99 33.88
N LEU A 527 17.55 17.65 33.86
CA LEU A 527 17.63 16.84 35.07
C LEU A 527 19.02 16.88 35.71
N GLN A 528 20.09 16.93 34.92
CA GLN A 528 21.46 17.12 35.43
C GLN A 528 21.64 18.51 36.06
N GLU A 529 21.06 19.55 35.47
CA GLU A 529 21.10 20.90 36.02
C GLU A 529 20.37 20.97 37.36
N MET A 530 19.17 20.39 37.45
CA MET A 530 18.41 20.31 38.71
C MET A 530 19.17 19.55 39.80
N LYS A 531 19.80 18.42 39.47
CA LYS A 531 20.66 17.69 40.40
C LYS A 531 21.82 18.55 40.92
N ARG A 532 22.46 19.32 40.04
CA ARG A 532 23.53 20.24 40.41
C ARG A 532 23.03 21.30 41.38
N LEU A 533 21.86 21.89 41.12
CA LEU A 533 21.25 22.90 42.00
C LEU A 533 20.93 22.32 43.39
N CYS A 534 20.32 21.13 43.45
CA CYS A 534 20.06 20.43 44.71
C CYS A 534 21.35 20.20 45.51
N GLN A 535 22.42 19.73 44.84
CA GLN A 535 23.71 19.52 45.49
C GLN A 535 24.30 20.83 46.03
N THR A 536 24.24 21.92 45.25
CA THR A 536 24.73 23.21 45.75
C THR A 536 23.93 23.74 46.94
N SER A 537 22.63 23.46 46.99
CA SER A 537 21.77 23.82 48.13
C SER A 537 22.13 23.00 49.38
N THR A 538 22.36 21.69 49.24
CA THR A 538 22.79 20.84 50.37
C THR A 538 24.15 21.26 50.91
N ASP A 539 25.11 21.55 50.03
CA ASP A 539 26.45 22.00 50.45
C ASP A 539 26.38 23.35 51.19
N ALA A 540 25.51 24.26 50.74
CA ALA A 540 25.28 25.54 51.41
C ALA A 540 24.65 25.36 52.81
N LEU A 541 23.70 24.43 52.96
CA LEU A 541 23.10 24.11 54.25
C LEU A 541 24.13 23.51 55.22
N GLU A 542 25.01 22.63 54.75
CA GLU A 542 26.11 22.08 55.56
C GLU A 542 27.07 23.19 56.03
N GLN A 543 27.45 24.10 55.13
CA GLN A 543 28.27 25.26 55.48
C GLN A 543 27.58 26.15 56.52
N GLN A 544 26.27 26.37 56.40
CA GLN A 544 25.51 27.16 57.35
C GLN A 544 25.46 26.47 58.72
N LYS A 545 25.22 25.16 58.77
CA LYS A 545 25.25 24.38 60.01
C LYS A 545 26.59 24.52 60.74
N HIS A 546 27.70 24.44 60.02
CA HIS A 546 29.03 24.67 60.60
C HIS A 546 29.18 26.08 61.18
N MET A 547 28.62 27.10 60.54
CA MET A 547 28.62 28.47 61.08
C MET A 547 27.83 28.58 62.39
N TYR A 548 26.70 27.88 62.52
CA TYR A 548 25.94 27.84 63.78
C TYR A 548 26.70 27.15 64.90
N ASP A 549 27.28 25.98 64.61
CA ASP A 549 28.07 25.24 65.60
C ASP A 549 29.22 26.12 66.14
N GLN A 550 29.84 26.92 65.27
CA GLN A 550 30.88 27.87 65.67
C GLN A 550 30.33 29.03 66.51
N LEU A 551 29.19 29.62 66.13
CA LEU A 551 28.57 30.73 66.86
C LEU A 551 28.11 30.29 68.26
N GLU A 552 27.59 29.07 68.39
CA GLU A 552 27.19 28.48 69.67
C GLU A 552 28.40 28.27 70.59
N GLN A 553 29.52 27.77 70.04
CA GLN A 553 30.78 27.66 70.78
C GLN A 553 31.29 29.02 71.27
N ASP A 554 31.27 30.04 70.41
CA ASP A 554 31.68 31.40 70.77
C ASP A 554 30.77 32.01 71.84
N PHE A 555 29.46 31.77 71.76
CA PHE A 555 28.50 32.20 72.77
C PHE A 555 28.77 31.57 74.14
N LEU A 556 29.02 30.25 74.16
CA LEU A 556 29.41 29.52 75.38
C LEU A 556 30.70 30.07 75.98
N LEU A 557 31.71 30.37 75.16
CA LEU A 557 32.96 30.98 75.61
C LEU A 557 32.72 32.36 76.25
N CYS A 558 31.95 33.24 75.59
CA CYS A 558 31.58 34.55 76.14
C CYS A 558 30.81 34.43 77.46
N GLN A 559 29.91 33.45 77.57
CA GLN A 559 29.19 33.19 78.82
C GLN A 559 30.14 32.74 79.94
N GLN A 560 31.09 31.86 79.64
CA GLN A 560 32.12 31.42 80.59
C GLN A 560 33.00 32.59 81.04
N GLU A 561 33.52 33.41 80.12
CA GLU A 561 34.32 34.60 80.46
C GLU A 561 33.54 35.56 81.39
N LEU A 562 32.25 35.75 81.12
CA LEU A 562 31.38 36.61 81.93
C LEU A 562 31.14 36.02 83.33
N THR A 563 30.98 34.70 83.45
CA THR A 563 30.90 34.03 84.76
C THR A 563 32.21 34.12 85.53
N GLN A 564 33.35 33.94 84.87
CA GLN A 564 34.68 34.09 85.48
C GLN A 564 34.87 35.51 86.02
N LEU A 565 34.55 36.54 85.23
CA LEU A 565 34.61 37.95 85.65
C LEU A 565 33.68 38.27 86.83
N LYS A 566 32.52 37.60 86.95
CA LYS A 566 31.62 37.74 88.11
C LYS A 566 32.18 37.10 89.38
N THR A 567 33.00 36.05 89.25
CA THR A 567 33.58 35.32 90.39
C THR A 567 34.89 35.91 90.92
N THR A 568 35.59 36.74 90.15
CA THR A 568 36.81 37.43 90.58
C THR A 568 36.49 38.63 91.47
N GLN A 569 36.89 38.64 92.74
CA GLN A 569 36.69 39.80 93.63
C GLN A 569 37.53 41.02 93.19
N PRO A 570 36.98 42.25 93.23
CA PRO A 570 37.66 43.44 92.71
C PRO A 570 38.69 44.01 93.71
N ILE A 571 39.92 44.21 93.24
CA ILE A 571 40.92 45.08 93.90
C ILE A 571 40.51 46.55 93.63
N PRO A 572 40.65 47.49 94.59
CA PRO A 572 39.91 48.77 94.58
C PRO A 572 40.24 49.75 93.46
N GLU A 573 41.33 49.57 92.72
CA GLU A 573 41.88 50.61 91.82
C GLU A 573 41.37 50.55 90.37
N ASP A 574 40.63 49.51 89.97
CA ASP A 574 40.31 49.27 88.55
C ASP A 574 38.80 49.15 88.23
N LYS A 575 37.94 49.75 89.07
CA LYS A 575 36.47 49.70 88.91
C LYS A 575 35.97 50.25 87.57
N GLY A 576 36.63 51.26 87.01
CA GLY A 576 36.27 51.84 85.70
C GLY A 576 36.60 50.93 84.51
N LYS A 577 37.71 50.17 84.56
CA LYS A 577 38.06 49.21 83.50
C LYS A 577 37.20 47.94 83.56
N TYR A 578 36.83 47.49 84.76
CA TYR A 578 35.94 46.34 84.92
C TYR A 578 34.52 46.62 84.41
N ALA A 579 33.98 47.81 84.69
CA ALA A 579 32.69 48.24 84.15
C ALA A 579 32.71 48.32 82.61
N ASN A 580 33.70 48.98 82.03
CA ASN A 580 33.82 49.10 80.57
C ASN A 580 33.99 47.74 79.86
N LYS A 581 34.67 46.76 80.48
CA LYS A 581 34.77 45.40 79.94
C LYS A 581 33.46 44.61 80.04
N CYS A 582 32.71 44.77 81.13
CA CYS A 582 31.39 44.15 81.27
C CYS A 582 30.40 44.74 80.26
N ASP A 583 30.42 46.06 80.06
CA ASP A 583 29.57 46.73 79.07
C ASP A 583 29.94 46.32 77.64
N ALA A 584 31.24 46.19 77.33
CA ALA A 584 31.70 45.69 76.03
C ALA A 584 31.30 44.22 75.79
N LEU A 585 31.38 43.37 76.83
CA LEU A 585 30.92 41.98 76.75
C LEU A 585 29.40 41.89 76.59
N LEU A 586 28.63 42.71 77.32
CA LEU A 586 27.17 42.76 77.18
C LEU A 586 26.75 43.25 75.79
N PHE A 587 27.42 44.25 75.24
CA PHE A 587 27.19 44.69 73.87
C PHE A 587 27.48 43.58 72.86
N ARG A 588 28.63 42.88 73.00
CA ARG A 588 28.98 41.73 72.15
C ARG A 588 27.99 40.57 72.28
N LEU A 589 27.47 40.33 73.48
CA LEU A 589 26.48 39.29 73.75
C LEU A 589 25.11 39.64 73.14
N THR A 590 24.74 40.92 73.17
CA THR A 590 23.52 41.43 72.52
C THR A 590 23.63 41.35 71.00
N GLU A 591 24.78 41.75 70.44
CA GLU A 591 25.07 41.66 69.00
C GLU A 591 25.10 40.19 68.52
N LEU A 592 25.70 39.29 69.30
CA LEU A 592 25.66 37.84 69.04
C LEU A 592 24.23 37.29 69.10
N GLN A 593 23.42 37.75 70.06
CA GLN A 593 22.03 37.31 70.19
C GLN A 593 21.15 37.81 69.02
N GLU A 594 21.39 39.02 68.52
CA GLU A 594 20.71 39.52 67.32
C GLU A 594 21.16 38.77 66.06
N ARG A 595 22.47 38.49 65.92
CA ARG A 595 22.99 37.66 64.82
C ARG A 595 22.44 36.24 64.86
N TYR A 596 22.35 35.63 66.04
CA TYR A 596 21.74 34.31 66.21
C TYR A 596 20.26 34.31 65.79
N LYS A 597 19.48 35.33 66.19
CA LYS A 597 18.08 35.48 65.77
C LYS A 597 17.92 35.73 64.28
N ALA A 598 18.76 36.56 63.67
CA ALA A 598 18.74 36.81 62.23
C ALA A 598 19.06 35.53 61.46
N SER A 599 20.10 34.82 61.90
CA SER A 599 20.46 33.54 61.33
C SER A 599 19.32 32.53 61.47
N GLN A 600 18.71 32.39 62.66
CA GLN A 600 17.59 31.46 62.88
C GLN A 600 16.44 31.65 61.87
N LYS A 601 16.13 32.90 61.49
CA LYS A 601 15.15 33.19 60.42
C LYS A 601 15.63 32.76 59.04
N GLU A 602 16.91 32.93 58.72
CA GLU A 602 17.48 32.42 57.47
C GLU A 602 17.43 30.89 57.40
N MET A 603 17.63 30.18 58.52
CA MET A 603 17.48 28.73 58.59
C MET A 603 16.03 28.27 58.40
N GLU A 604 15.06 28.98 59.01
CA GLU A 604 13.63 28.72 58.74
C GLU A 604 13.30 28.92 57.25
N GLN A 605 13.87 29.94 56.61
CA GLN A 605 13.68 30.21 55.18
C GLN A 605 14.33 29.13 54.29
N LEU A 606 15.54 28.69 54.62
CA LEU A 606 16.22 27.63 53.86
C LEU A 606 15.57 26.25 54.07
N GLN A 607 15.00 25.98 55.24
CA GLN A 607 14.18 24.78 55.47
C GLN A 607 12.92 24.80 54.61
N MET A 608 12.27 25.95 54.48
CA MET A 608 11.13 26.12 53.56
C MET A 608 11.53 25.87 52.11
N GLU A 609 12.68 26.41 51.66
CA GLU A 609 13.21 26.18 50.31
C GLU A 609 13.60 24.72 50.08
N GLN A 610 14.18 24.04 51.08
CA GLN A 610 14.50 22.62 51.02
C GLN A 610 13.23 21.76 50.91
N CYS A 611 12.16 22.06 51.65
CA CYS A 611 10.88 21.39 51.52
C CYS A 611 10.30 21.55 50.11
N ALA A 612 10.33 22.76 49.55
CA ALA A 612 9.86 23.02 48.19
C ALA A 612 10.68 22.25 47.13
N LEU A 613 12.01 22.18 47.29
CA LEU A 613 12.88 21.40 46.40
C LEU A 613 12.64 19.88 46.50
N LEU A 614 12.36 19.36 47.70
CA LEU A 614 12.01 17.95 47.88
C LEU A 614 10.64 17.61 47.26
N GLU A 615 9.68 18.53 47.31
CA GLU A 615 8.40 18.40 46.61
C GLU A 615 8.59 18.42 45.08
N GLU A 616 9.43 19.30 44.55
CA GLU A 616 9.78 19.28 43.12
C GLU A 616 10.50 17.99 42.73
N GLN A 617 11.44 17.51 43.55
CA GLN A 617 12.12 16.24 43.30
C GLN A 617 11.13 15.07 43.27
N ARG A 618 10.15 15.04 44.18
CA ARG A 618 9.07 14.05 44.18
C ARG A 618 8.25 14.14 42.89
N ARG A 619 7.84 15.34 42.49
CA ARG A 619 7.06 15.54 41.26
C ARG A 619 7.82 15.08 40.02
N MET A 620 9.12 15.38 39.95
CA MET A 620 10.00 14.91 38.88
C MET A 620 10.14 13.37 38.85
N GLN A 621 10.17 12.71 40.02
CA GLN A 621 10.17 11.25 40.10
C GLN A 621 8.83 10.65 39.64
N GLU A 622 7.71 11.28 39.97
CA GLU A 622 6.38 10.90 39.49
C GLU A 622 6.29 11.05 37.96
N GLU A 623 6.75 12.17 37.41
CA GLU A 623 6.83 12.42 35.96
C GLU A 623 7.75 11.40 35.28
N GLN A 624 8.90 11.06 35.88
CA GLN A 624 9.79 10.01 35.36
C GLN A 624 9.12 8.63 35.37
N GLY A 625 8.35 8.31 36.41
CA GLY A 625 7.56 7.07 36.49
C GLY A 625 6.49 7.01 35.39
N GLN A 626 5.78 8.11 35.18
CA GLN A 626 4.78 8.24 34.11
C GLN A 626 5.41 8.06 32.72
N LEU A 627 6.56 8.68 32.47
CA LEU A 627 7.29 8.50 31.21
C LEU A 627 7.78 7.06 31.03
N GLN A 628 8.22 6.38 32.10
CA GLN A 628 8.56 4.96 32.04
C GLN A 628 7.35 4.08 31.72
N GLU A 629 6.19 4.38 32.29
CA GLU A 629 4.92 3.71 31.97
C GLU A 629 4.48 3.98 30.53
N GLU A 630 4.63 5.21 30.02
CA GLU A 630 4.37 5.54 28.61
C GLU A 630 5.33 4.80 27.68
N LEU A 631 6.61 4.71 28.04
CA LEU A 631 7.61 3.99 27.25
C LEU A 631 7.34 2.48 27.27
N HIS A 632 6.87 1.93 28.41
CA HIS A 632 6.37 0.55 28.47
C HIS A 632 5.13 0.37 27.59
N ARG A 633 4.17 1.30 27.61
CA ARG A 633 3.00 1.29 26.73
C ARG A 633 3.33 1.42 25.24
N LEU A 634 4.44 2.08 24.89
CA LEU A 634 4.90 2.19 23.49
C LEU A 634 5.72 0.97 23.04
N THR A 635 6.48 0.37 23.96
CA THR A 635 7.29 -0.85 23.71
C THR A 635 6.42 -2.10 23.64
N PHE A 636 5.32 -2.10 24.39
CA PHE A 636 4.25 -3.10 24.34
C PHE A 636 2.94 -2.37 24.04
N PRO A 637 2.67 -2.04 22.76
CA PRO A 637 1.44 -1.35 22.39
C PRO A 637 0.25 -2.25 22.74
N THR A 638 -0.49 -1.88 23.78
CA THR A 638 -1.86 -2.31 24.00
C THR A 638 -2.72 -1.80 22.85
N PRO A 639 -3.42 -2.66 22.08
CA PRO A 639 -4.29 -2.25 21.00
C PRO A 639 -5.26 -1.13 21.39
N LYS A 640 -5.21 -0.03 20.62
CA LYS A 640 -6.04 1.15 20.87
C LYS A 640 -7.52 0.82 20.63
N SER A 641 -8.33 0.86 21.68
CA SER A 641 -9.79 0.91 21.55
C SER A 641 -10.20 2.17 20.77
N GLY A 642 -10.89 1.98 19.64
CA GLY A 642 -11.24 3.04 18.70
C GLY A 642 -12.22 4.09 19.27
N LEU A 643 -11.80 5.36 19.23
CA LEU A 643 -12.67 6.53 19.40
C LEU A 643 -13.54 6.74 18.16
N PHE A 644 -14.81 6.31 18.24
CA PHE A 644 -15.86 6.71 17.30
C PHE A 644 -16.10 8.23 17.35
N HIS A 645 -15.81 8.92 16.24
CA HIS A 645 -16.25 10.30 16.04
C HIS A 645 -17.77 10.34 15.86
N LYS A 646 -18.48 11.00 16.79
CA LYS A 646 -19.87 11.41 16.58
C LYS A 646 -19.91 12.54 15.54
N GLN A 647 -20.30 12.21 14.31
CA GLN A 647 -20.87 13.19 13.40
C GLN A 647 -22.31 13.49 13.85
N GLY A 648 -22.55 14.73 14.27
CA GLY A 648 -23.88 15.24 14.55
C GLY A 648 -24.60 15.57 13.24
N HIS A 649 -25.73 14.89 13.01
CA HIS A 649 -26.76 15.33 12.09
C HIS A 649 -27.80 16.15 12.86
N PHE A 650 -27.93 17.43 12.49
CA PHE A 650 -29.18 18.18 12.44
C PHE A 650 -29.29 18.81 11.06
#